data_AF-A0A662HJE2-F1
#
_entry.id   AF-A0A662HJE2-F1
#
_cell.length_a   1.000
_cell.length_b   1.000
_cell.length_c   1.000
_cell.angle_alpha   90.00
_cell.angle_beta   90.00
_cell.angle_gamma   90.00
#
_symmetry.space_group_name_H-M   'P 1'
#
loop_
_entity.id
_entity.type
_entity.pdbx_description
1 polymer ?
#
loop_
_entity_poly.entity_id
_entity_poly.type
_entity_poly.pdbx_seq_one_letter_code
_entity_poly.pdbx_strand_id
1 'polypeptide(L)'
;MKLKTLLIVVFIVTLVVVSFWICYVHFQRSQLREELLKRFSKLKAEYQKKKTQGYDVSEVEYWIEKARDAFERGDYEIASEILNKATEVLERAKKISQFLFPVVKSNSWIKDPVTLYDFVPFGVALVKLPDNRIVIDRRKGWTASNFVQFGMALDDEHILIFHSSVNIGGSHFRLMFGRLENNTFSGERMYIFLRGPSYYDEGGKYFPYPTVYSNPENDYVLTIAYDEKTRTWYHKILYTKSSSPIEILYVEGRGRLTPLWIGKPGGPFVVHGVAGIRGGKLCLDTWGGYLDFEEVKVIRYYNIESNKTYTFSKGFAFMDREYHRLLPLGEVKIKNGKVVDGVEFDAMSFHKMDEEKIEFIFILARNPLPPEIKKKFKFPEFERIGRINFVSRGESYRLDRYVFWTDGKLQPELYFLKGNITDENGRVVGKVDLKAKAFAYWGKGGSENWSVGRPWWDREGRVAWGRSFVKWSGTITLRGETIKVEDVLGFGEFHRYRGKYMSNSPHSIPREDEPLSSTPLFLKTGTVRYISLEGGFYGIVTDTGEKYLPLNLPEEYRVDGLRVEFKARIRRDVVTIYMWGIPIEIIEIRRLVSTIPEEVRREALDRLAEVKVAIHYRYITDGKVINRTIDDVIRIFKETRADFVFQAWITQSPCPDKCSDLPLDEAWKYEMRGYSYEHLKNAISKIKEELPDIILCGGTQAEFLYPEEAKEFLRRANELFIERSIVFVYPVHGGDMGRLGVEVTKLSYDRFNWYDSLAPEFQTYGTVVELAKKRDV
;
A
#
# COMPACT_ATOMS: atom_id res chain seq x y z
N MET A 1 79.71 -25.27 14.01
CA MET A 1 78.62 -24.38 14.48
C MET A 1 78.31 -24.71 15.93
N LYS A 2 78.31 -23.73 16.85
CA LYS A 2 77.95 -23.98 18.27
C LYS A 2 76.50 -24.47 18.34
N LEU A 3 76.21 -25.52 19.12
CA LEU A 3 74.89 -26.15 19.28
C LEU A 3 73.73 -25.14 19.43
N LYS A 4 73.98 -24.01 20.09
CA LYS A 4 73.05 -22.88 20.22
C LYS A 4 72.60 -22.27 18.88
N THR A 5 73.51 -22.12 17.92
CA THR A 5 73.19 -21.57 16.58
C THR A 5 72.31 -22.52 15.79
N LEU A 6 72.54 -23.84 15.89
CA LEU A 6 71.72 -24.85 15.23
C LEU A 6 70.29 -24.87 15.80
N LEU A 7 70.13 -24.80 17.13
CA LEU A 7 68.83 -24.73 17.79
C LEU A 7 68.01 -23.49 17.37
N ILE A 8 68.65 -22.33 17.25
CA ILE A 8 68.00 -21.09 16.79
C ILE A 8 67.51 -21.25 15.34
N VAL A 9 68.33 -21.82 14.46
CA VAL A 9 67.95 -22.05 13.06
C VAL A 9 66.77 -23.02 12.95
N VAL A 10 66.79 -24.14 13.69
CA VAL A 10 65.68 -25.11 13.71
C VAL A 10 64.38 -24.48 14.24
N PHE A 11 64.46 -23.66 15.28
CA PHE A 11 63.31 -22.94 15.82
C PHE A 11 62.71 -21.94 14.81
N ILE A 12 63.55 -21.17 14.12
CA ILE A 12 63.12 -20.24 13.08
C ILE A 12 62.46 -20.99 11.91
N VAL A 13 63.06 -22.09 11.45
CA VAL A 13 62.49 -22.92 10.37
C VAL A 13 61.12 -23.49 10.78
N THR A 14 60.99 -23.96 12.02
CA THR A 14 59.72 -24.48 12.55
C THR A 14 58.65 -23.38 12.59
N LEU A 15 59.00 -22.17 13.05
CA LEU A 15 58.10 -21.01 13.05
C LEU A 15 57.64 -20.63 11.64
N VAL A 16 58.54 -20.67 10.66
CA VAL A 16 58.20 -20.39 9.26
C VAL A 16 57.25 -21.45 8.69
N VAL A 17 57.50 -22.73 8.96
CA VAL A 17 56.62 -23.84 8.51
C VAL A 17 55.23 -23.75 9.16
N VAL A 18 55.16 -23.49 10.47
CA VAL A 18 53.88 -23.30 11.18
C VAL A 18 53.14 -22.07 10.67
N SER A 19 53.84 -20.95 10.44
CA SER A 19 53.23 -19.74 9.88
C SER A 19 52.71 -19.97 8.46
N PHE A 20 53.46 -20.68 7.63
CA PHE A 20 53.02 -21.08 6.29
C PHE A 20 51.80 -21.99 6.33
N TRP A 21 51.76 -22.95 7.26
CA TRP A 21 50.61 -23.83 7.45
C TRP A 21 49.37 -23.07 7.92
N ILE A 22 49.51 -22.13 8.86
CA ILE A 22 48.42 -21.23 9.30
C ILE A 22 47.90 -20.40 8.13
N CYS A 23 48.79 -19.81 7.33
CA CYS A 23 48.41 -19.06 6.12
C CYS A 23 47.71 -19.95 5.09
N TYR A 24 48.16 -21.19 4.91
CA TYR A 24 47.53 -22.16 4.01
C TYR A 24 46.12 -22.54 4.48
N VAL A 25 45.93 -22.84 5.76
CA VAL A 25 44.62 -23.13 6.36
C VAL A 25 43.69 -21.91 6.25
N HIS A 26 44.19 -20.71 6.50
CA HIS A 26 43.42 -19.47 6.37
C HIS A 26 43.01 -19.22 4.90
N PHE A 27 43.91 -19.46 3.95
CA PHE A 27 43.64 -19.33 2.52
C PHE A 27 42.58 -20.33 2.05
N GLN A 28 42.70 -21.62 2.43
CA GLN A 28 41.70 -22.65 2.13
C GLN A 28 40.32 -22.29 2.71
N ARG A 29 40.30 -21.80 3.96
CA ARG A 29 39.07 -21.38 4.63
C ARG A 29 38.42 -20.16 3.96
N SER A 30 39.22 -19.24 3.42
CA SER A 30 38.74 -18.09 2.64
C SER A 30 38.15 -18.50 1.29
N GLN A 31 38.82 -19.43 0.57
CA GLN A 31 38.33 -19.98 -0.69
C GLN A 31 36.97 -20.68 -0.51
N LEU A 32 36.84 -21.54 0.51
CA LEU A 32 35.58 -22.22 0.82
C LEU A 32 34.45 -21.24 1.16
N ARG A 33 34.75 -20.16 1.88
CA ARG A 33 33.79 -19.09 2.18
C ARG A 33 33.28 -18.40 0.91
N GLU A 34 34.16 -18.05 -0.02
CA GLU A 34 33.76 -17.44 -1.30
C GLU A 34 32.91 -18.37 -2.16
N GLU A 35 33.27 -19.66 -2.21
CA GLU A 35 32.51 -20.67 -2.93
C GLU A 35 31.09 -20.81 -2.37
N LEU A 36 30.96 -20.88 -1.04
CA LEU A 36 29.67 -20.94 -0.36
C LEU A 36 28.81 -19.71 -0.66
N LEU A 37 29.38 -18.50 -0.65
CA LEU A 37 28.65 -17.28 -0.99
C LEU A 37 28.08 -17.32 -2.42
N LYS A 38 28.84 -17.85 -3.38
CA LYS A 38 28.37 -18.05 -4.76
C LYS A 38 27.23 -19.07 -4.80
N ARG A 39 27.35 -20.18 -4.08
CA ARG A 39 26.31 -21.23 -4.00
C ARG A 39 25.03 -20.72 -3.34
N PHE A 40 25.12 -19.95 -2.26
CA PHE A 40 23.97 -19.26 -1.64
C PHE A 40 23.26 -18.35 -2.64
N SER A 41 24.02 -17.56 -3.41
CA SER A 41 23.45 -16.67 -4.42
C SER A 41 22.70 -17.44 -5.51
N LYS A 42 23.30 -18.52 -6.03
CA LYS A 42 22.68 -19.39 -7.04
C LYS A 42 21.41 -20.06 -6.52
N LEU A 43 21.48 -20.69 -5.35
CA LEU A 43 20.33 -21.34 -4.72
C LEU A 43 19.21 -20.34 -4.47
N LYS A 44 19.54 -19.12 -4.00
CA LYS A 44 18.56 -18.05 -3.77
C LYS A 44 17.84 -17.65 -5.06
N ALA A 45 18.54 -17.53 -6.19
CA ALA A 45 17.90 -17.20 -7.46
C ALA A 45 16.91 -18.30 -7.92
N GLU A 46 17.31 -19.57 -7.79
CA GLU A 46 16.47 -20.71 -8.18
C GLU A 46 15.28 -20.91 -7.23
N TYR A 47 15.51 -20.74 -5.93
CA TYR A 47 14.47 -20.71 -4.91
C TYR A 47 13.41 -19.64 -5.22
N GLN A 48 13.82 -18.41 -5.56
CA GLN A 48 12.88 -17.34 -5.93
C GLN A 48 12.10 -17.70 -7.21
N LYS A 49 12.75 -18.32 -8.19
CA LYS A 49 12.10 -18.81 -9.42
C LYS A 49 11.05 -19.89 -9.12
N LYS A 50 11.39 -20.94 -8.36
CA LYS A 50 10.42 -21.99 -7.99
C LYS A 50 9.28 -21.45 -7.13
N LYS A 51 9.59 -20.54 -6.18
CA LYS A 51 8.59 -19.85 -5.35
C LYS A 51 7.58 -19.05 -6.19
N THR A 52 8.06 -18.29 -7.18
CA THR A 52 7.19 -17.52 -8.09
C THR A 52 6.37 -18.41 -9.02
N GLN A 53 6.87 -19.59 -9.37
CA GLN A 53 6.17 -20.60 -10.16
C GLN A 53 5.16 -21.46 -9.34
N GLY A 54 5.04 -21.22 -8.03
CA GLY A 54 4.07 -21.90 -7.16
C GLY A 54 4.51 -23.28 -6.68
N TYR A 55 5.82 -23.54 -6.61
CA TYR A 55 6.37 -24.74 -5.97
C TYR A 55 6.41 -24.61 -4.45
N ASP A 56 6.28 -25.75 -3.77
CA ASP A 56 6.51 -25.87 -2.33
C ASP A 56 8.00 -25.76 -2.03
N VAL A 57 8.38 -24.64 -1.42
CA VAL A 57 9.77 -24.33 -1.06
C VAL A 57 9.94 -24.19 0.45
N SER A 58 8.96 -24.59 1.27
CA SER A 58 9.01 -24.40 2.73
C SER A 58 10.12 -25.21 3.39
N GLU A 59 10.34 -26.44 2.95
CA GLU A 59 11.47 -27.25 3.43
C GLU A 59 12.83 -26.65 2.99
N VAL A 60 12.89 -26.02 1.80
CA VAL A 60 14.09 -25.32 1.31
C VAL A 60 14.43 -24.11 2.19
N GLU A 61 13.43 -23.33 2.60
CA GLU A 61 13.63 -22.16 3.48
C GLU A 61 14.26 -22.58 4.81
N TYR A 62 13.77 -23.66 5.42
CA TYR A 62 14.32 -24.22 6.66
C TYR A 62 15.81 -24.57 6.51
N TRP A 63 16.17 -25.30 5.44
CA TRP A 63 17.57 -25.68 5.21
C TRP A 63 18.46 -24.49 4.86
N ILE A 64 17.96 -23.48 4.13
CA ILE A 64 18.69 -22.23 3.87
C ILE A 64 19.00 -21.49 5.16
N GLU A 65 18.03 -21.38 6.09
CA GLU A 65 18.27 -20.74 7.40
C GLU A 65 19.31 -21.51 8.22
N LYS A 66 19.20 -22.84 8.29
CA LYS A 66 20.19 -23.68 8.97
C LYS A 66 21.59 -23.58 8.37
N ALA A 67 21.70 -23.51 7.04
CA ALA A 67 22.98 -23.30 6.36
C ALA A 67 23.57 -21.92 6.68
N ARG A 68 22.73 -20.88 6.76
CA ARG A 68 23.15 -19.53 7.14
C ARG A 68 23.64 -19.48 8.58
N ASP A 69 22.93 -20.11 9.53
CA ASP A 69 23.35 -20.15 10.93
C ASP A 69 24.72 -20.84 11.09
N ALA A 70 24.96 -21.93 10.35
CA ALA A 70 26.26 -22.60 10.34
C ALA A 70 27.36 -21.72 9.70
N PHE A 71 27.04 -21.02 8.62
CA PHE A 71 27.95 -20.09 7.96
C PHE A 71 28.35 -18.92 8.88
N GLU A 72 27.40 -18.35 9.63
CA GLU A 72 27.64 -17.26 10.57
C GLU A 72 28.50 -17.68 11.78
N ARG A 73 28.42 -18.95 12.20
CA ARG A 73 29.32 -19.53 13.22
C ARG A 73 30.71 -19.87 12.70
N GLY A 74 30.93 -19.78 11.38
CA GLY A 74 32.20 -20.13 10.73
C GLY A 74 32.38 -21.62 10.45
N ASP A 75 31.31 -22.41 10.57
CA ASP A 75 31.26 -23.87 10.32
C ASP A 75 31.02 -24.14 8.83
N TYR A 76 31.98 -23.78 7.97
CA TYR A 76 31.79 -23.77 6.52
C TYR A 76 31.54 -25.15 5.89
N GLU A 77 32.12 -26.21 6.44
CA GLU A 77 31.88 -27.58 5.98
C GLU A 77 30.43 -28.02 6.26
N ILE A 78 29.92 -27.73 7.45
CA ILE A 78 28.53 -27.99 7.84
C ILE A 78 27.58 -27.15 6.99
N ALA A 79 27.90 -25.86 6.78
CA ALA A 79 27.12 -24.99 5.90
C ALA A 79 27.04 -25.55 4.48
N SER A 80 28.14 -26.10 3.94
CA SER A 80 28.21 -26.74 2.63
C SER A 80 27.28 -27.96 2.52
N GLU A 81 27.28 -28.82 3.53
CA GLU A 81 26.43 -30.03 3.58
C GLU A 81 24.95 -29.66 3.67
N ILE A 82 24.59 -28.70 4.52
CA ILE A 82 23.20 -28.24 4.65
C ILE A 82 22.73 -27.57 3.35
N LEU A 83 23.61 -26.84 2.66
CA LEU A 83 23.29 -26.20 1.39
C LEU A 83 23.08 -27.22 0.25
N ASN A 84 23.73 -28.39 0.29
CA ASN A 84 23.43 -29.50 -0.61
C ASN A 84 22.03 -30.05 -0.34
N LYS A 85 21.67 -30.29 0.92
CA LYS A 85 20.30 -30.70 1.30
C LYS A 85 19.26 -29.69 0.82
N ALA A 86 19.53 -28.40 0.98
CA ALA A 86 18.64 -27.34 0.49
C ALA A 86 18.46 -27.40 -1.05
N THR A 87 19.53 -27.68 -1.79
CA THR A 87 19.50 -27.84 -3.25
C THR A 87 18.68 -29.08 -3.67
N GLU A 88 18.93 -30.24 -3.07
CA GLU A 88 18.19 -31.48 -3.36
C GLU A 88 16.69 -31.34 -3.07
N VAL A 89 16.36 -30.72 -1.93
CA VAL A 89 14.98 -30.43 -1.55
C VAL A 89 14.33 -29.47 -2.55
N LEU A 90 15.08 -28.48 -3.04
CA LEU A 90 14.59 -27.55 -4.06
C LEU A 90 14.36 -28.26 -5.39
N GLU A 91 15.22 -29.18 -5.81
CA GLU A 91 15.06 -29.95 -7.04
C GLU A 91 13.79 -30.81 -7.01
N ARG A 92 13.55 -31.54 -5.92
CA ARG A 92 12.35 -32.39 -5.73
C ARG A 92 11.08 -31.63 -5.35
N ALA A 93 11.16 -30.31 -5.17
CA ALA A 93 10.02 -29.47 -4.84
C ALA A 93 8.87 -29.72 -5.82
N LYS A 94 7.66 -29.93 -5.28
CA LYS A 94 6.45 -30.18 -6.07
C LYS A 94 5.62 -28.90 -6.18
N LYS A 95 4.89 -28.77 -7.29
CA LYS A 95 3.95 -27.66 -7.49
C LYS A 95 2.77 -27.83 -6.52
N ILE A 96 2.40 -26.76 -5.82
CA ILE A 96 1.29 -26.81 -4.86
C ILE A 96 -0.02 -27.00 -5.64
N SER A 97 -0.75 -28.09 -5.36
CA SER A 97 -2.07 -28.36 -5.94
C SER A 97 -3.08 -27.34 -5.43
N GLN A 98 -3.88 -26.76 -6.34
CA GLN A 98 -4.90 -25.81 -5.94
C GLN A 98 -6.11 -26.53 -5.36
N PHE A 99 -6.43 -26.22 -4.12
CA PHE A 99 -7.65 -26.70 -3.47
C PHE A 99 -8.73 -25.64 -3.64
N LEU A 100 -9.66 -25.87 -4.55
CA LEU A 100 -10.88 -25.06 -4.62
C LEU A 100 -11.80 -25.46 -3.47
N PHE A 101 -12.45 -24.48 -2.88
CA PHE A 101 -13.42 -24.65 -1.80
C PHE A 101 -14.57 -23.64 -2.00
N PRO A 102 -15.77 -23.94 -1.50
CA PRO A 102 -16.92 -23.07 -1.69
C PRO A 102 -16.77 -21.77 -0.90
N VAL A 103 -17.22 -20.67 -1.52
CA VAL A 103 -17.35 -19.37 -0.87
C VAL A 103 -18.78 -18.84 -0.96
N VAL A 104 -19.20 -18.10 0.05
CA VAL A 104 -20.53 -17.50 0.16
C VAL A 104 -20.43 -16.04 0.60
N LYS A 105 -21.49 -15.28 0.39
CA LYS A 105 -21.56 -13.87 0.80
C LYS A 105 -21.67 -13.70 2.32
N SER A 106 -22.39 -14.61 2.98
CA SER A 106 -22.68 -14.55 4.41
C SER A 106 -22.98 -15.93 4.96
N ASN A 107 -22.43 -16.21 6.14
CA ASN A 107 -22.71 -17.39 6.97
C ASN A 107 -23.51 -17.04 8.24
N SER A 108 -24.11 -15.85 8.32
CA SER A 108 -24.87 -15.43 9.50
C SER A 108 -26.12 -16.26 9.76
N TRP A 109 -26.49 -17.18 8.86
CA TRP A 109 -27.56 -18.15 9.06
C TRP A 109 -27.16 -19.30 10.01
N ILE A 110 -25.87 -19.58 10.19
CA ILE A 110 -25.38 -20.63 11.09
C ILE A 110 -25.68 -20.20 12.54
N LYS A 111 -26.23 -21.12 13.34
CA LYS A 111 -26.60 -20.88 14.74
C LYS A 111 -25.90 -21.81 15.73
N ASP A 112 -25.00 -22.65 15.25
CA ASP A 112 -24.34 -23.67 16.06
C ASP A 112 -23.62 -23.02 17.26
N PRO A 113 -23.63 -23.66 18.44
CA PRO A 113 -22.72 -23.28 19.52
C PRO A 113 -21.27 -23.50 19.06
N VAL A 114 -20.35 -22.74 19.66
CA VAL A 114 -18.91 -22.94 19.42
C VAL A 114 -18.47 -24.25 20.07
N THR A 115 -17.64 -25.00 19.35
CA THR A 115 -17.02 -26.24 19.84
C THR A 115 -15.50 -26.10 19.98
N LEU A 116 -14.86 -27.05 20.68
CA LEU A 116 -13.39 -27.12 20.71
C LEU A 116 -12.79 -27.32 19.31
N TYR A 117 -13.50 -28.02 18.43
CA TYR A 117 -13.09 -28.19 17.04
C TYR A 117 -13.14 -26.87 16.26
N ASP A 118 -14.11 -26.01 16.54
CA ASP A 118 -14.18 -24.67 15.94
C ASP A 118 -13.08 -23.76 16.48
N PHE A 119 -12.76 -23.86 17.78
CA PHE A 119 -11.68 -23.12 18.42
C PHE A 119 -10.31 -23.54 17.87
N VAL A 120 -9.98 -24.83 17.92
CA VAL A 120 -8.69 -25.41 17.48
C VAL A 120 -8.90 -26.51 16.42
N PRO A 121 -9.12 -26.15 15.14
CA PRO A 121 -9.44 -27.10 14.08
C PRO A 121 -8.23 -27.91 13.60
N PHE A 122 -7.76 -28.83 14.44
CA PHE A 122 -6.68 -29.76 14.10
C PHE A 122 -7.06 -30.68 12.95
N GLY A 123 -6.10 -30.92 12.05
CA GLY A 123 -6.29 -31.73 10.84
C GLY A 123 -6.93 -30.98 9.67
N VAL A 124 -7.50 -29.79 9.92
CA VAL A 124 -8.09 -28.93 8.88
C VAL A 124 -7.24 -27.69 8.62
N ALA A 125 -7.24 -26.73 9.55
CA ALA A 125 -6.45 -25.52 9.44
C ALA A 125 -5.14 -25.61 10.25
N LEU A 126 -5.17 -26.30 11.39
CA LEU A 126 -4.05 -26.39 12.32
C LEU A 126 -3.45 -27.80 12.37
N VAL A 127 -2.17 -27.86 12.72
CA VAL A 127 -1.44 -29.08 13.06
C VAL A 127 -0.74 -28.84 14.40
N LYS A 128 -0.91 -29.76 15.35
CA LYS A 128 -0.17 -29.81 16.62
C LYS A 128 1.13 -30.56 16.39
N LEU A 129 2.25 -29.95 16.75
CA LEU A 129 3.57 -30.60 16.74
C LEU A 129 3.82 -31.33 18.08
N PRO A 130 4.77 -32.29 18.13
CA PRO A 130 5.06 -33.05 19.35
C PRO A 130 5.49 -32.19 20.55
N ASP A 131 6.06 -31.01 20.30
CA ASP A 131 6.47 -30.04 21.33
C ASP A 131 5.37 -29.02 21.67
N ASN A 132 4.11 -29.37 21.38
CA ASN A 132 2.91 -28.55 21.57
C ASN A 132 2.81 -27.28 20.72
N ARG A 133 3.78 -26.99 19.84
CA ARG A 133 3.62 -25.87 18.89
C ARG A 133 2.47 -26.14 17.94
N ILE A 134 1.76 -25.07 17.57
CA ILE A 134 0.72 -25.11 16.55
C ILE A 134 1.18 -24.40 15.27
N VAL A 135 0.91 -25.04 14.14
CA VAL A 135 1.29 -24.53 12.81
C VAL A 135 0.12 -24.70 11.84
N ILE A 136 0.17 -23.99 10.70
CA ILE A 136 -0.81 -24.13 9.61
C ILE A 136 -0.18 -24.74 8.38
N ASP A 137 -0.95 -25.52 7.61
CA ASP A 137 -0.48 -26.09 6.36
C ASP A 137 -0.57 -25.08 5.22
N ARG A 138 0.51 -24.31 5.03
CA ARG A 138 0.64 -23.31 3.95
C ARG A 138 0.41 -23.93 2.56
N ARG A 139 0.65 -25.23 2.37
CA ARG A 139 0.45 -25.95 1.10
C ARG A 139 -1.02 -26.09 0.74
N LYS A 140 -1.92 -26.08 1.72
CA LYS A 140 -3.37 -26.08 1.49
C LYS A 140 -3.95 -24.68 1.24
N GLY A 141 -3.09 -23.67 1.18
CA GLY A 141 -3.47 -22.26 0.96
C GLY A 141 -3.79 -21.49 2.24
N TRP A 142 -3.61 -22.08 3.43
CA TRP A 142 -3.83 -21.38 4.70
C TRP A 142 -2.80 -20.26 4.90
N THR A 143 -3.24 -19.07 5.28
CA THR A 143 -2.39 -17.87 5.38
C THR A 143 -2.29 -17.29 6.78
N ALA A 144 -3.33 -17.43 7.58
CA ALA A 144 -3.33 -16.99 8.97
C ALA A 144 -4.30 -17.83 9.78
N SER A 145 -4.05 -17.87 11.08
CA SER A 145 -4.96 -18.43 12.06
C SER A 145 -4.79 -17.64 13.36
N ASN A 146 -5.71 -16.73 13.63
CA ASN A 146 -5.60 -15.76 14.72
C ASN A 146 -6.62 -16.08 15.82
N PHE A 147 -6.17 -16.04 17.06
CA PHE A 147 -7.00 -16.18 18.26
C PHE A 147 -7.04 -14.83 18.94
N VAL A 148 -8.14 -14.11 18.80
CA VAL A 148 -8.22 -12.70 19.12
C VAL A 148 -9.24 -12.49 20.23
N GLN A 149 -8.79 -11.91 21.34
CA GLN A 149 -9.65 -11.43 22.40
C GLN A 149 -9.79 -9.92 22.28
N PHE A 150 -11.03 -9.46 22.22
CA PHE A 150 -11.37 -8.04 22.32
C PHE A 150 -12.29 -7.78 23.52
N GLY A 151 -12.18 -6.59 24.11
CA GLY A 151 -13.19 -6.10 25.03
C GLY A 151 -12.94 -4.68 25.54
N MET A 152 -13.97 -4.16 26.20
CA MET A 152 -13.96 -2.86 26.85
C MET A 152 -14.70 -2.96 28.19
N ALA A 153 -14.08 -2.45 29.24
CA ALA A 153 -14.62 -2.45 30.60
C ALA A 153 -14.60 -1.03 31.15
N LEU A 154 -15.61 -0.70 31.97
CA LEU A 154 -15.75 0.64 32.53
C LEU A 154 -16.19 0.58 33.99
N ASP A 155 -15.67 1.49 34.79
CA ASP A 155 -16.22 1.85 36.10
C ASP A 155 -16.57 3.35 36.11
N ASP A 156 -16.87 3.92 37.28
CA ASP A 156 -17.26 5.33 37.41
C ASP A 156 -16.17 6.32 36.99
N GLU A 157 -14.89 5.90 37.01
CA GLU A 157 -13.75 6.76 36.71
C GLU A 157 -12.92 6.29 35.51
N HIS A 158 -12.86 4.98 35.28
CA HIS A 158 -11.88 4.35 34.40
C HIS A 158 -12.51 3.64 33.22
N ILE A 159 -11.75 3.63 32.12
CA ILE A 159 -12.02 2.82 30.95
C ILE A 159 -10.79 1.95 30.66
N LEU A 160 -11.04 0.66 30.45
CA LEU A 160 -10.07 -0.32 30.00
C LEU A 160 -10.50 -0.84 28.64
N ILE A 161 -9.59 -0.85 27.67
CA ILE A 161 -9.78 -1.45 26.35
C ILE A 161 -8.63 -2.41 26.12
N PHE A 162 -8.94 -3.66 25.76
CA PHE A 162 -7.95 -4.67 25.46
C PHE A 162 -8.21 -5.31 24.10
N HIS A 163 -7.14 -5.52 23.35
CA HIS A 163 -7.19 -6.19 22.07
C HIS A 163 -5.92 -7.02 21.85
N SER A 164 -6.00 -8.28 22.24
CA SER A 164 -4.87 -9.20 22.30
C SER A 164 -5.07 -10.36 21.34
N SER A 165 -3.99 -10.80 20.69
CA SER A 165 -4.07 -11.86 19.68
C SER A 165 -2.91 -12.83 19.82
N VAL A 166 -3.21 -14.13 19.91
CA VAL A 166 -2.24 -15.22 19.76
C VAL A 166 -2.29 -15.66 18.31
N ASN A 167 -1.21 -15.43 17.54
CA ASN A 167 -1.21 -15.72 16.10
C ASN A 167 -0.04 -16.63 15.71
N ILE A 168 -0.27 -17.42 14.66
CA ILE A 168 0.76 -18.27 14.07
C ILE A 168 1.86 -17.40 13.44
N GLY A 169 3.01 -17.32 14.12
CA GLY A 169 4.19 -16.57 13.66
C GLY A 169 4.48 -15.28 14.45
N GLY A 170 3.67 -14.94 15.44
CA GLY A 170 3.93 -13.81 16.35
C GLY A 170 2.64 -13.21 16.91
N SER A 171 2.62 -12.94 18.21
CA SER A 171 1.42 -12.50 18.93
C SER A 171 1.45 -10.98 19.19
N HIS A 172 0.29 -10.36 19.36
CA HIS A 172 0.19 -8.92 19.64
C HIS A 172 -0.60 -8.68 20.91
N PHE A 173 -0.04 -7.89 21.82
CA PHE A 173 -0.68 -7.41 23.03
C PHE A 173 -1.00 -5.92 22.85
N ARG A 174 -2.28 -5.54 23.04
CA ARG A 174 -2.73 -4.14 23.02
C ARG A 174 -3.63 -3.86 24.22
N LEU A 175 -3.33 -2.76 24.92
CA LEU A 175 -4.12 -2.33 26.08
C LEU A 175 -4.15 -0.81 26.21
N MET A 176 -5.34 -0.27 26.44
CA MET A 176 -5.61 1.14 26.70
C MET A 176 -6.24 1.24 28.07
N PHE A 177 -5.68 2.07 28.95
CA PHE A 177 -6.22 2.27 30.29
C PHE A 177 -6.17 3.75 30.66
N GLY A 178 -7.29 4.29 31.13
CA GLY A 178 -7.41 5.72 31.37
C GLY A 178 -8.81 6.14 31.76
N ARG A 179 -9.19 7.35 31.36
CA ARG A 179 -10.49 7.98 31.64
C ARG A 179 -11.12 8.53 30.36
N LEU A 180 -12.43 8.79 30.41
CA LEU A 180 -13.14 9.55 29.38
C LEU A 180 -13.42 10.96 29.88
N GLU A 181 -12.66 11.93 29.39
CA GLU A 181 -12.83 13.36 29.71
C GLU A 181 -13.47 14.06 28.53
N ASN A 182 -14.62 14.71 28.71
CA ASN A 182 -15.36 15.41 27.64
C ASN A 182 -15.53 14.56 26.36
N ASN A 183 -15.87 13.27 26.51
CA ASN A 183 -16.00 12.32 25.40
C ASN A 183 -14.70 12.08 24.60
N THR A 184 -13.54 12.24 25.23
CA THR A 184 -12.23 11.90 24.65
C THR A 184 -11.47 10.99 25.60
N PHE A 185 -10.81 9.96 25.08
CA PHE A 185 -9.95 9.11 25.91
C PHE A 185 -8.67 9.83 26.31
N SER A 186 -8.33 9.78 27.59
CA SER A 186 -7.05 10.23 28.15
C SER A 186 -6.45 9.11 28.99
N GLY A 187 -5.24 8.66 28.67
CA GLY A 187 -4.58 7.58 29.39
C GLY A 187 -3.47 6.87 28.63
N GLU A 188 -3.04 5.76 29.20
CA GLU A 188 -1.95 4.92 28.72
C GLU A 188 -2.36 4.08 27.51
N ARG A 189 -1.40 3.87 26.59
CA ARG A 189 -1.53 2.97 25.44
C ARG A 189 -0.32 2.06 25.38
N MET A 190 -0.55 0.76 25.49
CA MET A 190 0.49 -0.25 25.46
C MET A 190 0.37 -1.12 24.20
N TYR A 191 1.46 -1.23 23.45
CA TYR A 191 1.56 -2.15 22.31
C TYR A 191 2.84 -2.97 22.43
N ILE A 192 2.71 -4.30 22.43
CA ILE A 192 3.85 -5.22 22.45
C ILE A 192 3.66 -6.29 21.36
N PHE A 193 4.70 -6.47 20.53
CA PHE A 193 4.77 -7.60 19.61
C PHE A 193 5.62 -8.71 20.22
N LEU A 194 5.02 -9.87 20.43
CA LEU A 194 5.65 -11.04 21.03
C LEU A 194 6.10 -12.00 19.93
N ARG A 195 7.42 -12.19 19.83
CA ARG A 195 8.02 -13.01 18.77
C ARG A 195 7.91 -14.50 19.09
N GLY A 196 7.88 -15.30 18.03
CA GLY A 196 7.94 -16.76 18.12
C GLY A 196 6.62 -17.46 17.87
N PRO A 197 6.61 -18.80 18.01
CA PRO A 197 5.46 -19.63 17.70
C PRO A 197 4.35 -19.51 18.76
N SER A 198 3.19 -20.04 18.43
CA SER A 198 2.10 -20.30 19.37
C SER A 198 2.07 -21.77 19.74
N TYR A 199 1.49 -22.07 20.88
CA TYR A 199 1.42 -23.41 21.44
C TYR A 199 -0.01 -23.74 21.84
N TYR A 200 -0.29 -25.03 22.00
CA TYR A 200 -1.56 -25.56 22.48
C TYR A 200 -1.33 -26.61 23.56
N ASP A 201 -2.07 -26.48 24.65
CA ASP A 201 -2.13 -27.43 25.76
C ASP A 201 -3.57 -27.91 25.94
N GLU A 202 -3.77 -29.17 26.31
CA GLU A 202 -5.10 -29.76 26.51
C GLU A 202 -5.74 -29.32 27.84
N GLY A 203 -4.93 -28.73 28.72
CA GLY A 203 -5.30 -28.25 30.04
C GLY A 203 -4.24 -28.63 31.08
N GLY A 204 -4.05 -27.76 32.08
CA GLY A 204 -3.18 -28.00 33.22
C GLY A 204 -2.03 -27.00 33.35
N LYS A 205 -1.59 -26.35 32.27
CA LYS A 205 -0.48 -25.38 32.35
C LYS A 205 -0.90 -24.00 32.85
N TYR A 206 -1.87 -23.38 32.19
CA TYR A 206 -2.35 -22.02 32.52
C TYR A 206 -3.81 -22.00 33.00
N PHE A 207 -4.61 -22.91 32.45
CA PHE A 207 -6.00 -23.16 32.78
C PHE A 207 -6.24 -24.67 32.79
N PRO A 208 -7.27 -25.17 33.50
CA PRO A 208 -7.66 -26.58 33.45
C PRO A 208 -8.37 -26.98 32.15
N TYR A 209 -8.46 -26.08 31.17
CA TYR A 209 -9.17 -26.25 29.91
C TYR A 209 -8.21 -26.16 28.72
N PRO A 210 -8.60 -26.65 27.53
CA PRO A 210 -7.83 -26.48 26.30
C PRO A 210 -7.43 -25.02 26.08
N THR A 211 -6.13 -24.78 25.96
CA THR A 211 -5.52 -23.45 25.99
C THR A 211 -4.57 -23.25 24.82
N VAL A 212 -4.72 -22.15 24.10
CA VAL A 212 -3.69 -21.63 23.18
C VAL A 212 -2.90 -20.53 23.86
N TYR A 213 -1.59 -20.48 23.62
CA TYR A 213 -0.74 -19.46 24.22
C TYR A 213 0.43 -19.03 23.33
N SER A 214 0.90 -17.80 23.54
CA SER A 214 2.06 -17.23 22.86
C SER A 214 3.38 -17.83 23.37
N ASN A 215 4.49 -17.57 22.69
CA ASN A 215 5.78 -18.11 23.08
C ASN A 215 6.15 -17.77 24.55
N PRO A 216 6.33 -18.78 25.44
CA PRO A 216 6.57 -18.59 26.86
C PRO A 216 7.94 -17.99 27.20
N GLU A 217 8.86 -17.91 26.23
CA GLU A 217 10.17 -17.27 26.40
C GLU A 217 10.10 -15.73 26.33
N ASN A 218 8.95 -15.16 25.94
CA ASN A 218 8.77 -13.71 25.96
C ASN A 218 8.49 -13.20 27.39
N ASP A 219 8.75 -11.91 27.59
CA ASP A 219 8.42 -11.17 28.82
C ASP A 219 6.92 -11.17 29.16
N TYR A 220 6.08 -11.37 28.15
CA TYR A 220 4.65 -11.51 28.31
C TYR A 220 4.14 -12.78 27.64
N VAL A 221 3.18 -13.45 28.30
CA VAL A 221 2.51 -14.62 27.76
C VAL A 221 1.02 -14.37 27.69
N LEU A 222 0.49 -14.39 26.46
CA LEU A 222 -0.94 -14.31 26.17
C LEU A 222 -1.48 -15.73 26.15
N THR A 223 -2.57 -15.96 26.87
CA THR A 223 -3.24 -17.25 26.96
C THR A 223 -4.73 -17.06 26.72
N ILE A 224 -5.32 -17.96 25.93
CA ILE A 224 -6.76 -18.02 25.67
C ILE A 224 -7.19 -19.47 25.85
N ALA A 225 -8.14 -19.71 26.74
CA ALA A 225 -8.68 -21.04 27.02
C ALA A 225 -10.19 -21.07 26.84
N TYR A 226 -10.71 -22.27 26.58
CA TYR A 226 -12.13 -22.47 26.32
C TYR A 226 -12.68 -23.68 27.04
N ASP A 227 -13.70 -23.48 27.87
CA ASP A 227 -14.53 -24.54 28.42
C ASP A 227 -15.78 -24.70 27.56
N GLU A 228 -15.78 -25.69 26.68
CA GLU A 228 -16.90 -26.01 25.79
C GLU A 228 -18.17 -26.42 26.56
N LYS A 229 -18.03 -27.05 27.74
CA LYS A 229 -19.19 -27.52 28.52
C LYS A 229 -20.05 -26.36 29.01
N THR A 230 -19.40 -25.28 29.45
CA THR A 230 -20.09 -24.08 29.95
C THR A 230 -20.16 -22.95 28.92
N ARG A 231 -19.45 -23.13 27.79
CA ARG A 231 -19.18 -22.13 26.75
C ARG A 231 -18.50 -20.89 27.33
N THR A 232 -17.47 -21.10 28.15
CA THR A 232 -16.76 -20.00 28.84
C THR A 232 -15.38 -19.79 28.24
N TRP A 233 -15.09 -18.53 27.89
CA TRP A 233 -13.81 -18.05 27.45
C TRP A 233 -13.03 -17.51 28.63
N TYR A 234 -11.74 -17.85 28.68
CA TYR A 234 -10.80 -17.34 29.64
C TYR A 234 -9.62 -16.72 28.91
N HIS A 235 -9.31 -15.47 29.21
CA HIS A 235 -8.14 -14.79 28.67
C HIS A 235 -7.24 -14.33 29.81
N LYS A 236 -5.94 -14.58 29.69
CA LYS A 236 -4.96 -14.09 30.66
C LYS A 236 -3.70 -13.59 29.98
N ILE A 237 -3.19 -12.47 30.48
CA ILE A 237 -1.88 -11.91 30.10
C ILE A 237 -0.99 -11.96 31.34
N LEU A 238 0.11 -12.69 31.23
CA LEU A 238 1.09 -12.83 32.29
C LEU A 238 2.36 -12.04 31.95
N TYR A 239 2.91 -11.32 32.91
CA TYR A 239 4.27 -10.80 32.86
C TYR A 239 5.22 -11.76 33.57
N THR A 240 6.24 -12.26 32.87
CA THR A 240 7.05 -13.41 33.30
C THR A 240 8.44 -13.03 33.83
N LYS A 241 8.84 -11.76 33.73
CA LYS A 241 10.15 -11.27 34.17
C LYS A 241 10.31 -11.06 35.68
N SER A 242 9.25 -11.26 36.45
CA SER A 242 9.26 -11.24 37.91
C SER A 242 9.59 -12.62 38.49
N SER A 243 10.09 -12.67 39.74
CA SER A 243 10.38 -13.92 40.46
C SER A 243 9.16 -14.86 40.55
N SER A 244 7.96 -14.30 40.55
CA SER A 244 6.69 -15.00 40.33
C SER A 244 5.91 -14.28 39.23
N PRO A 245 5.37 -14.99 38.21
CA PRO A 245 4.62 -14.35 37.12
C PRO A 245 3.46 -13.49 37.64
N ILE A 246 3.31 -12.29 37.10
CA ILE A 246 2.26 -11.33 37.48
C ILE A 246 1.12 -11.40 36.47
N GLU A 247 -0.13 -11.50 36.95
CA GLU A 247 -1.33 -11.42 36.12
C GLU A 247 -1.65 -9.97 35.78
N ILE A 248 -1.40 -9.58 34.52
CA ILE A 248 -1.65 -8.21 34.02
C ILE A 248 -3.12 -8.03 33.64
N LEU A 249 -3.69 -9.01 32.96
CA LEU A 249 -5.09 -9.02 32.56
C LEU A 249 -5.67 -10.40 32.79
N TYR A 250 -6.88 -10.45 33.33
CA TYR A 250 -7.72 -11.65 33.39
C TYR A 250 -9.12 -11.29 32.93
N VAL A 251 -9.66 -12.06 32.00
CA VAL A 251 -11.04 -11.94 31.53
C VAL A 251 -11.68 -13.32 31.60
N GLU A 252 -12.86 -13.36 32.17
CA GLU A 252 -13.73 -14.52 32.16
C GLU A 252 -15.08 -14.09 31.60
N GLY A 253 -15.46 -14.70 30.48
CA GLY A 253 -16.66 -14.35 29.76
C GLY A 253 -17.39 -15.58 29.27
N ARG A 254 -18.69 -15.64 29.52
CA ARG A 254 -19.52 -16.76 29.08
C ARG A 254 -20.19 -16.44 27.75
N GLY A 255 -19.97 -17.26 26.72
CA GLY A 255 -20.59 -17.11 25.41
C GLY A 255 -22.10 -16.93 25.48
N ARG A 256 -22.60 -15.86 24.86
CA ARG A 256 -24.01 -15.46 24.82
C ARG A 256 -24.66 -15.85 23.51
N LEU A 257 -25.96 -16.13 23.59
CA LEU A 257 -26.88 -16.38 22.46
C LEU A 257 -26.20 -17.04 21.26
N THR A 258 -26.36 -16.50 20.06
CA THR A 258 -25.74 -17.05 18.84
C THR A 258 -24.49 -16.24 18.46
N PRO A 259 -23.34 -16.87 18.19
CA PRO A 259 -22.17 -16.20 17.62
C PRO A 259 -22.47 -15.61 16.24
N LEU A 260 -21.68 -14.62 15.81
CA LEU A 260 -21.61 -14.33 14.38
C LEU A 260 -20.65 -15.33 13.72
N TRP A 261 -21.19 -16.32 13.01
CA TRP A 261 -20.39 -17.23 12.21
C TRP A 261 -19.95 -16.57 10.90
N ILE A 262 -18.64 -16.51 10.69
CA ILE A 262 -18.01 -16.10 9.44
C ILE A 262 -17.85 -17.30 8.49
N GLY A 263 -17.59 -18.47 9.05
CA GLY A 263 -17.55 -19.76 8.34
C GLY A 263 -17.13 -20.86 9.30
N LYS A 264 -17.39 -22.14 8.97
CA LYS A 264 -16.87 -23.29 9.74
C LYS A 264 -15.46 -23.65 9.28
N PRO A 265 -14.67 -24.45 10.04
CA PRO A 265 -13.30 -24.80 9.65
C PRO A 265 -13.20 -25.46 8.26
N GLY A 266 -14.22 -26.23 7.88
CA GLY A 266 -14.33 -26.85 6.54
C GLY A 266 -14.92 -25.96 5.44
N GLY A 267 -15.36 -24.74 5.78
CA GLY A 267 -16.12 -23.84 4.90
C GLY A 267 -17.64 -24.02 4.98
N PRO A 268 -18.40 -23.34 4.10
CA PRO A 268 -17.90 -22.39 3.11
C PRO A 268 -17.33 -21.13 3.77
N PHE A 269 -16.39 -20.47 3.10
CA PHE A 269 -15.74 -19.25 3.60
C PHE A 269 -16.39 -18.00 3.00
N VAL A 270 -16.18 -16.83 3.59
CA VAL A 270 -16.53 -15.55 2.97
C VAL A 270 -15.31 -14.93 2.32
N VAL A 271 -15.53 -14.07 1.32
CA VAL A 271 -14.44 -13.29 0.70
C VAL A 271 -14.25 -11.99 1.46
N HIS A 272 -13.13 -11.89 2.19
CA HIS A 272 -12.78 -10.76 3.04
C HIS A 272 -12.01 -9.68 2.27
N GLY A 273 -11.21 -10.06 1.27
CA GLY A 273 -10.38 -9.09 0.57
C GLY A 273 -9.61 -9.63 -0.62
N VAL A 274 -8.70 -8.82 -1.15
CA VAL A 274 -7.77 -9.23 -2.21
C VAL A 274 -6.39 -9.48 -1.58
N ALA A 275 -5.93 -10.72 -1.65
CA ALA A 275 -4.61 -11.15 -1.13
C ALA A 275 -3.46 -10.91 -2.13
N GLY A 276 -3.66 -10.02 -3.10
CA GLY A 276 -2.69 -9.73 -4.15
C GLY A 276 -2.39 -10.92 -5.07
N ILE A 277 -1.19 -10.95 -5.62
CA ILE A 277 -0.74 -11.99 -6.56
C ILE A 277 0.18 -12.98 -5.83
N ARG A 278 -0.16 -14.27 -5.87
CA ARG A 278 0.60 -15.37 -5.27
C ARG A 278 0.81 -16.47 -6.31
N GLY A 279 2.06 -16.87 -6.53
CA GLY A 279 2.38 -17.89 -7.55
C GLY A 279 1.92 -17.52 -8.96
N GLY A 280 1.98 -16.23 -9.33
CA GLY A 280 1.55 -15.71 -10.63
C GLY A 280 0.03 -15.58 -10.80
N LYS A 281 -0.77 -15.88 -9.78
CA LYS A 281 -2.23 -15.79 -9.81
C LYS A 281 -2.76 -14.72 -8.86
N LEU A 282 -3.79 -14.00 -9.28
CA LEU A 282 -4.57 -13.15 -8.38
C LEU A 282 -5.28 -14.06 -7.37
N CYS A 283 -5.08 -13.80 -6.10
CA CYS A 283 -5.73 -14.52 -5.01
C CYS A 283 -6.61 -13.57 -4.20
N LEU A 284 -7.75 -14.08 -3.77
CA LEU A 284 -8.60 -13.47 -2.77
C LEU A 284 -8.20 -13.98 -1.39
N ASP A 285 -8.34 -13.10 -0.40
CA ASP A 285 -8.31 -13.50 0.99
C ASP A 285 -9.71 -13.95 1.39
N THR A 286 -9.83 -15.19 1.86
CA THR A 286 -11.09 -15.73 2.37
C THR A 286 -10.96 -15.98 3.85
N TRP A 287 -12.04 -15.72 4.56
CA TRP A 287 -12.10 -15.79 6.02
C TRP A 287 -13.18 -16.78 6.42
N GLY A 288 -12.87 -17.60 7.43
CA GLY A 288 -13.85 -18.33 8.21
C GLY A 288 -13.52 -18.18 9.69
N GLY A 289 -14.45 -18.58 10.54
CA GLY A 289 -14.35 -18.30 11.95
C GLY A 289 -15.66 -17.87 12.56
N TYR A 290 -15.57 -17.22 13.71
CA TYR A 290 -16.72 -16.69 14.41
C TYR A 290 -16.31 -15.55 15.34
N LEU A 291 -17.29 -14.71 15.66
CA LEU A 291 -17.23 -13.76 16.76
C LEU A 291 -18.25 -14.20 17.81
N ASP A 292 -17.74 -14.64 18.96
CA ASP A 292 -18.55 -15.13 20.07
C ASP A 292 -18.67 -14.05 21.14
N PHE A 293 -19.87 -13.50 21.30
CA PHE A 293 -20.14 -12.46 22.29
C PHE A 293 -20.13 -13.02 23.71
N GLU A 294 -19.56 -12.28 24.66
CA GLU A 294 -19.39 -12.76 26.03
C GLU A 294 -20.23 -11.99 27.05
N GLU A 295 -20.82 -12.76 27.97
CA GLU A 295 -21.25 -12.27 29.26
C GLU A 295 -20.03 -12.15 30.17
N VAL A 296 -19.51 -10.93 30.27
CA VAL A 296 -18.42 -10.61 31.20
C VAL A 296 -18.83 -11.01 32.61
N LYS A 297 -18.10 -11.95 33.20
CA LYS A 297 -18.22 -12.35 34.62
C LYS A 297 -17.23 -11.58 35.46
N VAL A 298 -16.01 -11.45 34.98
CA VAL A 298 -14.99 -10.64 35.63
C VAL A 298 -13.95 -10.18 34.60
N ILE A 299 -13.51 -8.94 34.75
CA ILE A 299 -12.30 -8.41 34.13
C ILE A 299 -11.43 -7.85 35.24
N ARG A 300 -10.19 -8.33 35.37
CA ARG A 300 -9.19 -7.77 36.27
C ARG A 300 -8.03 -7.24 35.46
N TYR A 301 -7.59 -6.03 35.78
CA TYR A 301 -6.42 -5.40 35.20
C TYR A 301 -5.47 -4.96 36.31
N TYR A 302 -4.21 -5.38 36.23
CA TYR A 302 -3.15 -4.93 37.11
C TYR A 302 -2.27 -3.91 36.37
N ASN A 303 -2.28 -2.67 36.84
CA ASN A 303 -1.43 -1.61 36.33
C ASN A 303 -0.09 -1.65 37.08
N ILE A 304 0.99 -1.98 36.36
CA ILE A 304 2.34 -2.11 36.94
C ILE A 304 2.85 -0.77 37.49
N GLU A 305 2.61 0.33 36.78
CA GLU A 305 3.16 1.65 37.13
C GLU A 305 2.56 2.19 38.44
N SER A 306 1.24 2.04 38.59
CA SER A 306 0.52 2.47 39.79
C SER A 306 0.48 1.41 40.90
N ASN A 307 0.91 0.17 40.62
CA ASN A 307 0.86 -0.96 41.55
C ASN A 307 -0.55 -1.21 42.10
N LYS A 308 -1.57 -1.15 41.23
CA LYS A 308 -3.00 -1.29 41.59
C LYS A 308 -3.71 -2.30 40.70
N THR A 309 -4.67 -3.02 41.30
CA THR A 309 -5.59 -3.91 40.59
C THR A 309 -6.96 -3.25 40.47
N TYR A 310 -7.49 -3.21 39.25
CA TYR A 310 -8.82 -2.76 38.90
C TYR A 310 -9.68 -3.97 38.55
N THR A 311 -10.91 -4.03 39.08
CA THR A 311 -11.85 -5.10 38.80
C THR A 311 -13.14 -4.53 38.24
N PHE A 312 -13.56 -5.03 37.09
CA PHE A 312 -14.74 -4.58 36.38
C PHE A 312 -15.76 -5.71 36.25
N SER A 313 -17.02 -5.37 36.50
CA SER A 313 -18.19 -6.21 36.22
C SER A 313 -19.09 -5.64 35.11
N LYS A 314 -18.84 -4.39 34.68
CA LYS A 314 -19.51 -3.72 33.56
C LYS A 314 -18.57 -3.61 32.37
N GLY A 315 -19.04 -4.06 31.22
CA GLY A 315 -18.27 -4.08 29.99
C GLY A 315 -18.78 -5.14 29.02
N PHE A 316 -18.07 -5.27 27.92
CA PHE A 316 -18.28 -6.33 26.95
C PHE A 316 -16.95 -6.93 26.53
N ALA A 317 -17.00 -8.19 26.13
CA ALA A 317 -15.89 -8.90 25.51
C ALA A 317 -16.46 -9.78 24.39
N PHE A 318 -15.63 -10.13 23.42
CA PHE A 318 -15.93 -11.17 22.47
C PHE A 318 -14.65 -11.85 22.00
N MET A 319 -14.79 -13.14 21.70
CA MET A 319 -13.75 -13.96 21.11
C MET A 319 -13.90 -13.91 19.59
N ASP A 320 -12.90 -13.37 18.90
CA ASP A 320 -12.79 -13.40 17.45
C ASP A 320 -11.78 -14.49 17.04
N ARG A 321 -12.30 -15.48 16.34
CA ARG A 321 -11.53 -16.62 15.85
C ARG A 321 -11.42 -16.52 14.34
N GLU A 322 -10.21 -16.41 13.81
CA GLU A 322 -10.00 -16.20 12.37
C GLU A 322 -9.16 -17.30 11.72
N TYR A 323 -9.60 -17.86 10.61
CA TYR A 323 -8.76 -18.68 9.75
C TYR A 323 -8.85 -18.22 8.30
N HIS A 324 -7.69 -17.81 7.77
CA HIS A 324 -7.57 -17.24 6.44
C HIS A 324 -7.02 -18.25 5.45
N ARG A 325 -7.63 -18.30 4.27
CA ARG A 325 -7.23 -19.18 3.19
C ARG A 325 -7.26 -18.46 1.85
N LEU A 326 -6.27 -18.69 1.00
CA LEU A 326 -6.21 -18.08 -0.32
C LEU A 326 -7.14 -18.78 -1.29
N LEU A 327 -8.01 -18.00 -1.95
CA LEU A 327 -8.79 -18.45 -3.10
C LEU A 327 -8.16 -17.91 -4.40
N PRO A 328 -7.51 -18.75 -5.21
CA PRO A 328 -6.94 -18.31 -6.49
C PRO A 328 -8.03 -18.07 -7.54
N LEU A 329 -7.99 -16.93 -8.23
CA LEU A 329 -8.92 -16.57 -9.32
C LEU A 329 -8.37 -16.88 -10.72
N GLY A 330 -7.10 -16.58 -10.99
CA GLY A 330 -6.51 -16.77 -12.31
C GLY A 330 -5.18 -16.04 -12.48
N GLU A 331 -4.50 -16.28 -13.61
CA GLU A 331 -3.15 -15.77 -13.88
C GLU A 331 -3.12 -14.25 -14.14
N VAL A 332 -2.11 -13.56 -13.61
CA VAL A 332 -1.85 -12.14 -13.86
C VAL A 332 -0.36 -11.92 -14.11
N LYS A 333 -0.02 -11.32 -15.26
CA LYS A 333 1.35 -10.87 -15.56
C LYS A 333 1.63 -9.53 -14.88
N ILE A 334 2.67 -9.46 -14.06
CA ILE A 334 3.14 -8.22 -13.42
C ILE A 334 4.34 -7.68 -14.22
N LYS A 335 4.30 -6.41 -14.63
CA LYS A 335 5.49 -5.67 -15.04
C LYS A 335 5.95 -4.78 -13.87
N ASN A 336 7.17 -5.01 -13.37
CA ASN A 336 7.90 -4.15 -12.40
C ASN A 336 7.16 -3.78 -11.09
N GLY A 337 7.02 -4.71 -10.12
CA GLY A 337 6.52 -4.36 -8.77
C GLY A 337 6.61 -5.43 -7.69
N LYS A 338 6.58 -5.01 -6.41
CA LYS A 338 6.28 -5.84 -5.23
C LYS A 338 4.75 -5.93 -5.07
N VAL A 339 4.25 -7.12 -4.73
CA VAL A 339 2.82 -7.35 -4.42
C VAL A 339 2.53 -6.80 -3.03
N VAL A 340 1.53 -5.93 -2.90
CA VAL A 340 0.97 -5.52 -1.61
C VAL A 340 -0.41 -6.14 -1.46
N ASP A 341 -0.87 -6.41 -0.25
CA ASP A 341 -2.21 -6.93 -0.04
C ASP A 341 -3.24 -5.79 -0.11
N GLY A 342 -4.44 -6.10 -0.57
CA GLY A 342 -5.50 -5.14 -0.82
C GLY A 342 -6.82 -5.57 -0.25
N VAL A 343 -6.92 -5.50 1.06
CA VAL A 343 -8.18 -5.65 1.76
C VAL A 343 -8.83 -4.27 1.78
N GLU A 344 -10.13 -4.14 1.59
CA GLU A 344 -10.87 -2.94 2.00
C GLU A 344 -12.06 -3.43 2.79
N PHE A 345 -12.06 -3.18 4.10
CA PHE A 345 -13.13 -3.67 4.96
C PHE A 345 -13.43 -2.72 6.11
N ASP A 346 -14.68 -2.80 6.56
CA ASP A 346 -15.22 -2.12 7.72
C ASP A 346 -15.87 -3.18 8.64
N ALA A 347 -15.36 -3.36 9.85
CA ALA A 347 -15.98 -4.19 10.88
C ALA A 347 -16.34 -3.30 12.07
N MET A 348 -17.61 -3.28 12.50
CA MET A 348 -18.01 -2.50 13.67
C MET A 348 -19.01 -3.22 14.55
N SER A 349 -18.87 -2.98 15.85
CA SER A 349 -19.69 -3.52 16.92
C SER A 349 -20.45 -2.44 17.69
N PHE A 350 -21.46 -2.90 18.41
CA PHE A 350 -22.37 -2.13 19.25
C PHE A 350 -22.70 -2.94 20.49
N HIS A 351 -22.69 -2.32 21.67
CA HIS A 351 -22.92 -3.01 22.94
C HIS A 351 -23.72 -2.14 23.93
N LYS A 352 -25.06 -2.22 23.87
CA LYS A 352 -25.95 -1.65 24.90
C LYS A 352 -26.03 -2.62 26.07
N MET A 353 -25.54 -2.18 27.24
CA MET A 353 -25.36 -3.04 28.42
C MET A 353 -26.41 -2.79 29.51
N ASP A 354 -27.11 -1.66 29.45
CA ASP A 354 -28.09 -1.22 30.45
C ASP A 354 -29.52 -1.36 29.92
N GLU A 355 -30.48 -1.55 30.82
CA GLU A 355 -31.90 -1.77 30.52
C GLU A 355 -32.11 -2.97 29.57
N GLU A 356 -32.54 -2.72 28.34
CA GLU A 356 -32.55 -3.68 27.26
C GLU A 356 -31.12 -3.88 26.70
N LYS A 357 -30.56 -5.05 26.98
CA LYS A 357 -29.23 -5.45 26.53
C LYS A 357 -29.28 -5.90 25.08
N ILE A 358 -28.51 -5.21 24.23
CA ILE A 358 -28.46 -5.45 22.79
C ILE A 358 -27.02 -5.36 22.34
N GLU A 359 -26.60 -6.31 21.52
CA GLU A 359 -25.27 -6.32 20.93
C GLU A 359 -25.36 -6.70 19.45
N PHE A 360 -24.51 -6.09 18.63
CA PHE A 360 -24.35 -6.53 17.25
C PHE A 360 -22.94 -6.30 16.76
N ILE A 361 -22.56 -7.04 15.73
CA ILE A 361 -21.39 -6.77 14.91
C ILE A 361 -21.76 -7.00 13.44
N PHE A 362 -21.24 -6.13 12.58
CA PHE A 362 -21.32 -6.29 11.14
C PHE A 362 -19.95 -6.10 10.50
N ILE A 363 -19.77 -6.74 9.34
CA ILE A 363 -18.52 -6.76 8.59
C ILE A 363 -18.86 -6.60 7.11
N LEU A 364 -18.23 -5.60 6.50
CA LEU A 364 -18.40 -5.25 5.10
C LEU A 364 -17.02 -5.23 4.43
N ALA A 365 -16.82 -6.08 3.43
CA ALA A 365 -15.68 -5.95 2.54
C ALA A 365 -16.08 -5.38 1.18
N ARG A 366 -15.15 -4.65 0.57
CA ARG A 366 -15.28 -4.13 -0.80
C ARG A 366 -14.12 -4.66 -1.64
N ASN A 367 -14.36 -4.77 -2.95
CA ASN A 367 -13.30 -5.09 -3.90
C ASN A 367 -12.61 -3.77 -4.32
N PRO A 368 -11.37 -3.50 -3.87
CA PRO A 368 -10.71 -2.22 -4.12
C PRO A 368 -10.03 -2.16 -5.50
N LEU A 369 -10.12 -3.23 -6.30
CA LEU A 369 -9.40 -3.31 -7.58
C LEU A 369 -9.99 -2.37 -8.63
N PRO A 370 -9.17 -1.90 -9.59
CA PRO A 370 -9.62 -1.10 -10.71
C PRO A 370 -10.61 -1.86 -11.61
N PRO A 371 -11.55 -1.17 -12.29
CA PRO A 371 -12.52 -1.78 -13.20
C PRO A 371 -11.89 -2.68 -14.28
N GLU A 372 -10.74 -2.28 -14.81
CA GLU A 372 -9.99 -3.02 -15.83
C GLU A 372 -9.45 -4.37 -15.34
N ILE A 373 -9.16 -4.51 -14.04
CA ILE A 373 -8.80 -5.80 -13.44
C ILE A 373 -10.08 -6.58 -13.11
N LYS A 374 -11.10 -5.90 -12.58
CA LYS A 374 -12.40 -6.50 -12.26
C LYS A 374 -13.03 -7.21 -13.48
N LYS A 375 -12.92 -6.62 -14.67
CA LYS A 375 -13.42 -7.20 -15.93
C LYS A 375 -12.71 -8.47 -16.39
N LYS A 376 -11.50 -8.76 -15.89
CA LYS A 376 -10.71 -9.93 -16.30
C LYS A 376 -11.09 -11.22 -15.57
N PHE A 377 -11.76 -11.13 -14.44
CA PHE A 377 -12.08 -12.27 -13.59
C PHE A 377 -13.54 -12.24 -13.15
N LYS A 378 -14.10 -13.43 -12.93
CA LYS A 378 -15.39 -13.56 -12.24
C LYS A 378 -15.13 -13.56 -10.73
N PHE A 379 -15.48 -12.47 -10.06
CA PHE A 379 -15.34 -12.36 -8.60
C PHE A 379 -16.57 -12.95 -7.90
N PRO A 380 -16.39 -13.72 -6.82
CA PRO A 380 -17.47 -13.97 -5.86
C PRO A 380 -17.93 -12.67 -5.20
N GLU A 381 -19.10 -12.70 -4.57
CA GLU A 381 -19.52 -11.59 -3.71
C GLU A 381 -18.60 -11.48 -2.49
N PHE A 382 -18.20 -10.24 -2.19
CA PHE A 382 -17.45 -9.92 -0.98
C PHE A 382 -18.40 -9.93 0.22
N GLU A 383 -17.84 -10.18 1.41
CA GLU A 383 -18.63 -10.34 2.62
C GLU A 383 -19.46 -9.08 2.91
N ARG A 384 -20.72 -9.33 3.26
CA ARG A 384 -21.61 -8.36 3.90
C ARG A 384 -22.44 -9.15 4.88
N ILE A 385 -22.00 -9.15 6.11
CA ILE A 385 -22.45 -10.08 7.12
C ILE A 385 -22.66 -9.35 8.43
N GLY A 386 -23.73 -9.67 9.14
CA GLY A 386 -23.96 -9.13 10.47
C GLY A 386 -24.95 -9.93 11.28
N ARG A 387 -24.85 -9.77 12.60
CA ARG A 387 -25.75 -10.40 13.57
C ARG A 387 -26.06 -9.42 14.68
N ILE A 388 -27.33 -9.38 15.07
CA ILE A 388 -27.83 -8.62 16.21
C ILE A 388 -28.52 -9.55 17.21
N ASN A 389 -28.16 -9.38 18.47
CA ASN A 389 -28.62 -10.17 19.60
C ASN A 389 -29.36 -9.25 20.57
N PHE A 390 -30.63 -9.55 20.82
CA PHE A 390 -31.44 -8.93 21.87
C PHE A 390 -31.29 -9.79 23.12
N VAL A 391 -30.21 -9.56 23.85
CA VAL A 391 -29.76 -10.39 24.98
C VAL A 391 -30.82 -10.49 26.07
N SER A 392 -31.47 -9.37 26.43
CA SER A 392 -32.55 -9.37 27.43
C SER A 392 -33.77 -10.19 27.00
N ARG A 393 -33.96 -10.42 25.69
CA ARG A 393 -35.08 -11.18 25.12
C ARG A 393 -34.72 -12.63 24.79
N GLY A 394 -33.45 -13.00 24.83
CA GLY A 394 -33.00 -14.32 24.39
C GLY A 394 -33.08 -14.54 22.87
N GLU A 395 -33.14 -13.47 22.08
CA GLU A 395 -33.40 -13.55 20.63
C GLU A 395 -32.18 -13.12 19.79
N SER A 396 -31.93 -13.80 18.68
CA SER A 396 -30.84 -13.50 17.74
C SER A 396 -31.35 -13.41 16.30
N TYR A 397 -30.90 -12.40 15.57
CA TYR A 397 -31.34 -12.11 14.20
C TYR A 397 -30.19 -11.81 13.26
N ARG A 398 -30.45 -11.93 11.96
CA ARG A 398 -29.51 -11.55 10.91
C ARG A 398 -29.55 -10.04 10.67
N LEU A 399 -28.39 -9.46 10.43
CA LEU A 399 -28.17 -8.06 10.05
C LEU A 399 -27.28 -8.00 8.79
N ASP A 400 -27.64 -8.73 7.74
CA ASP A 400 -26.87 -8.71 6.48
C ASP A 400 -27.34 -7.60 5.52
N ARG A 401 -28.56 -7.08 5.72
CA ARG A 401 -29.21 -6.12 4.82
C ARG A 401 -29.04 -4.69 5.33
N TYR A 402 -27.82 -4.17 5.27
CA TYR A 402 -27.50 -2.82 5.74
C TYR A 402 -26.69 -2.02 4.72
N VAL A 403 -26.65 -0.71 4.94
CA VAL A 403 -25.76 0.27 4.33
C VAL A 403 -24.95 0.91 5.45
N PHE A 404 -23.64 1.02 5.22
CA PHE A 404 -22.70 1.61 6.14
C PHE A 404 -21.82 2.62 5.40
N TRP A 405 -21.63 3.80 6.01
CA TRP A 405 -20.78 4.85 5.47
C TRP A 405 -20.17 5.72 6.58
N THR A 406 -19.26 6.61 6.20
CA THR A 406 -18.48 7.47 7.09
C THR A 406 -18.39 8.89 6.53
N ASP A 407 -17.75 9.81 7.26
CA ASP A 407 -17.40 11.16 6.80
C ASP A 407 -16.38 11.24 5.63
N GLY A 408 -15.85 10.11 5.16
CA GLY A 408 -14.92 10.05 4.02
C GLY A 408 -13.44 10.31 4.36
N LYS A 409 -13.09 10.56 5.62
CA LYS A 409 -11.68 10.64 6.05
C LYS A 409 -11.04 9.25 6.04
N LEU A 410 -9.71 9.14 5.86
CA LEU A 410 -9.03 7.84 5.97
C LEU A 410 -9.12 7.27 7.38
N GLN A 411 -9.06 8.14 8.39
CA GLN A 411 -9.41 7.86 9.78
C GLN A 411 -10.72 8.62 10.07
N PRO A 412 -11.88 7.95 9.99
CA PRO A 412 -13.19 8.58 10.16
C PRO A 412 -13.47 9.00 11.61
N GLU A 413 -14.16 10.11 11.77
CA GLU A 413 -14.69 10.59 13.06
C GLU A 413 -16.17 10.24 13.21
N LEU A 414 -16.90 10.22 12.10
CA LEU A 414 -18.34 9.94 12.05
C LEU A 414 -18.66 8.70 11.22
N TYR A 415 -19.62 7.93 11.73
CA TYR A 415 -20.04 6.63 11.21
C TYR A 415 -21.56 6.57 11.14
N PHE A 416 -22.10 5.87 10.16
CA PHE A 416 -23.53 5.80 9.93
C PHE A 416 -23.92 4.40 9.47
N LEU A 417 -24.98 3.85 10.08
CA LEU A 417 -25.51 2.53 9.79
C LEU A 417 -27.03 2.61 9.63
N LYS A 418 -27.53 2.14 8.49
CA LYS A 418 -28.97 1.88 8.28
C LYS A 418 -29.16 0.47 7.78
N GLY A 419 -30.07 -0.30 8.36
CA GLY A 419 -30.25 -1.68 7.95
C GLY A 419 -31.54 -2.34 8.43
N ASN A 420 -31.88 -3.44 7.79
CA ASN A 420 -33.02 -4.28 8.17
C ASN A 420 -32.53 -5.47 8.99
N ILE A 421 -33.23 -5.71 10.10
CA ILE A 421 -33.11 -6.91 10.91
C ILE A 421 -34.04 -7.96 10.32
N THR A 422 -33.52 -9.15 10.03
CA THR A 422 -34.31 -10.24 9.42
C THR A 422 -34.32 -11.49 10.27
N ASP A 423 -35.47 -12.17 10.25
CA ASP A 423 -35.59 -13.52 10.81
C ASP A 423 -34.87 -14.57 9.94
N GLU A 424 -34.99 -15.84 10.32
CA GLU A 424 -34.38 -16.96 9.62
C GLU A 424 -34.93 -17.19 8.20
N ASN A 425 -36.17 -16.74 7.94
CA ASN A 425 -36.81 -16.80 6.63
C ASN A 425 -36.50 -15.56 5.78
N GLY A 426 -35.69 -14.63 6.29
CA GLY A 426 -35.33 -13.39 5.60
C GLY A 426 -36.41 -12.31 5.64
N ARG A 427 -37.48 -12.49 6.44
CA ARG A 427 -38.52 -11.48 6.62
C ARG A 427 -38.00 -10.35 7.49
N VAL A 428 -38.30 -9.11 7.11
CA VAL A 428 -37.89 -7.94 7.88
C VAL A 428 -38.76 -7.87 9.14
N VAL A 429 -38.11 -7.96 10.31
CA VAL A 429 -38.77 -7.91 11.63
C VAL A 429 -38.38 -6.66 12.42
N GLY A 430 -37.41 -5.90 11.92
CA GLY A 430 -36.90 -4.71 12.59
C GLY A 430 -35.94 -3.92 11.72
N LYS A 431 -35.43 -2.80 12.24
CA LYS A 431 -34.49 -1.92 11.56
C LYS A 431 -33.51 -1.27 12.52
N VAL A 432 -32.34 -0.89 12.02
CA VAL A 432 -31.37 -0.03 12.70
C VAL A 432 -31.22 1.27 11.92
N ASP A 433 -31.20 2.40 12.61
CA ASP A 433 -30.82 3.71 12.08
C ASP A 433 -29.96 4.43 13.13
N LEU A 434 -28.65 4.32 12.94
CA LEU A 434 -27.65 4.68 13.94
C LEU A 434 -26.57 5.57 13.33
N LYS A 435 -26.09 6.52 14.13
CA LYS A 435 -24.88 7.30 13.90
C LYS A 435 -23.90 7.02 15.03
N ALA A 436 -22.61 7.04 14.75
CA ALA A 436 -21.57 6.94 15.77
C ALA A 436 -20.56 8.06 15.63
N LYS A 437 -19.99 8.47 16.77
CA LYS A 437 -18.84 9.39 16.84
C LYS A 437 -17.68 8.69 17.55
N ALA A 438 -16.47 8.79 16.98
CA ALA A 438 -15.26 8.30 17.63
C ALA A 438 -14.88 9.16 18.84
N PHE A 439 -14.49 8.51 19.93
CA PHE A 439 -13.91 9.13 21.12
C PHE A 439 -12.43 8.77 21.30
N ALA A 440 -11.95 7.72 20.62
CA ALA A 440 -10.56 7.31 20.64
C ALA A 440 -10.19 6.45 19.42
N TYR A 441 -8.88 6.29 19.20
CA TYR A 441 -8.34 5.56 18.07
C TYR A 441 -7.15 4.70 18.47
N TRP A 442 -6.89 3.68 17.65
CA TRP A 442 -5.68 2.85 17.76
C TRP A 442 -5.12 2.53 16.36
N GLY A 443 -3.95 3.07 16.06
CA GLY A 443 -3.16 2.89 14.86
C GLY A 443 -1.94 2.00 15.04
N LYS A 444 -0.95 2.13 14.15
CA LYS A 444 0.21 1.25 14.12
C LYS A 444 1.10 1.47 15.33
N GLY A 445 1.43 0.37 16.03
CA GLY A 445 2.33 0.42 17.19
C GLY A 445 1.75 1.11 18.42
N GLY A 446 0.43 1.33 18.49
CA GLY A 446 -0.19 2.02 19.63
C GLY A 446 -0.51 3.49 19.43
N SER A 447 -0.19 4.07 18.25
CA SER A 447 -0.45 5.48 17.96
C SER A 447 -1.94 5.81 17.89
N GLU A 448 -2.31 7.07 18.12
CA GLU A 448 -3.69 7.53 17.85
C GLU A 448 -3.96 7.66 16.34
N ASN A 449 -2.95 8.03 15.56
CA ASN A 449 -3.06 8.15 14.12
C ASN A 449 -2.97 6.80 13.42
N TRP A 450 -3.86 6.55 12.48
CA TRP A 450 -3.83 5.37 11.63
C TRP A 450 -2.62 5.39 10.69
N SER A 451 -1.99 4.23 10.49
CA SER A 451 -0.88 4.15 9.54
C SER A 451 -1.38 4.24 8.11
N VAL A 452 -0.77 5.12 7.32
CA VAL A 452 -1.11 5.30 5.91
C VAL A 452 -0.01 4.68 5.03
N GLY A 453 -0.41 3.78 4.14
CA GLY A 453 0.43 3.13 3.13
C GLY A 453 -0.05 3.41 1.70
N ARG A 454 0.51 2.67 0.73
CA ARG A 454 0.10 2.74 -0.68
C ARG A 454 -0.18 1.32 -1.23
N PRO A 455 -1.30 1.12 -1.95
CA PRO A 455 -1.58 -0.17 -2.59
C PRO A 455 -0.76 -0.36 -3.87
N TRP A 456 -0.55 -1.60 -4.32
CA TRP A 456 0.24 -1.87 -5.53
C TRP A 456 -0.49 -1.55 -6.84
N TRP A 457 -1.84 -1.62 -6.84
CA TRP A 457 -2.67 -1.38 -8.02
C TRP A 457 -2.98 0.10 -8.27
N ASP A 458 -2.67 0.97 -7.30
CA ASP A 458 -2.85 2.42 -7.41
C ASP A 458 -1.69 3.16 -6.72
N ARG A 459 -0.75 3.68 -7.52
CA ARG A 459 0.46 4.37 -7.03
C ARG A 459 0.16 5.68 -6.29
N GLU A 460 -0.96 6.32 -6.59
CA GLU A 460 -1.39 7.57 -5.96
C GLU A 460 -2.31 7.31 -4.76
N GLY A 461 -2.97 6.15 -4.78
CA GLY A 461 -3.81 5.62 -3.73
C GLY A 461 -3.15 5.61 -2.36
N ARG A 462 -3.97 5.85 -1.35
CA ARG A 462 -3.63 5.76 0.07
C ARG A 462 -4.47 4.67 0.70
N VAL A 463 -3.83 3.80 1.48
CA VAL A 463 -4.55 2.85 2.34
C VAL A 463 -4.28 3.18 3.79
N ALA A 464 -5.27 3.06 4.66
CA ALA A 464 -5.12 3.26 6.10
C ALA A 464 -5.64 2.03 6.86
N TRP A 465 -4.93 1.64 7.91
CA TRP A 465 -5.36 0.57 8.81
C TRP A 465 -5.34 1.05 10.26
N GLY A 466 -6.42 0.78 10.98
CA GLY A 466 -6.53 1.15 12.38
C GLY A 466 -7.89 0.79 12.96
N ARG A 467 -8.07 1.19 14.21
CA ARG A 467 -9.28 0.95 15.00
C ARG A 467 -9.84 2.27 15.52
N SER A 468 -11.15 2.27 15.71
CA SER A 468 -11.89 3.36 16.33
C SER A 468 -12.75 2.84 17.46
N PHE A 469 -12.81 3.61 18.54
CA PHE A 469 -13.71 3.39 19.64
C PHE A 469 -14.77 4.48 19.58
N VAL A 470 -16.03 4.08 19.53
CA VAL A 470 -17.14 4.96 19.16
C VAL A 470 -18.26 4.92 20.18
N LYS A 471 -19.07 5.97 20.16
CA LYS A 471 -20.37 6.02 20.82
C LYS A 471 -21.47 6.14 19.77
N TRP A 472 -22.42 5.22 19.81
CA TRP A 472 -23.57 5.12 18.93
C TRP A 472 -24.78 5.85 19.52
N SER A 473 -25.54 6.52 18.66
CA SER A 473 -26.83 7.12 18.99
C SER A 473 -27.81 6.96 17.81
N GLY A 474 -29.10 6.89 18.10
CA GLY A 474 -30.14 6.72 17.10
C GLY A 474 -31.25 5.80 17.59
N THR A 475 -31.75 4.94 16.71
CA THR A 475 -32.87 4.04 17.02
C THR A 475 -32.66 2.63 16.49
N ILE A 476 -33.14 1.66 17.25
CA ILE A 476 -33.33 0.29 16.83
C ILE A 476 -34.82 -0.01 16.95
N THR A 477 -35.41 -0.64 15.94
CA THR A 477 -36.80 -1.07 15.97
C THR A 477 -36.89 -2.57 15.84
N LEU A 478 -37.77 -3.20 16.62
CA LEU A 478 -38.06 -4.63 16.53
C LEU A 478 -39.54 -4.86 16.78
N ARG A 479 -40.23 -5.51 15.83
CA ARG A 479 -41.68 -5.83 15.90
C ARG A 479 -42.57 -4.63 16.28
N GLY A 480 -42.23 -3.43 15.79
CA GLY A 480 -42.98 -2.19 16.05
C GLY A 480 -42.57 -1.44 17.32
N GLU A 481 -41.78 -2.05 18.19
CA GLU A 481 -41.18 -1.40 19.34
C GLU A 481 -39.94 -0.59 18.93
N THR A 482 -39.77 0.60 19.49
CA THR A 482 -38.63 1.49 19.21
C THR A 482 -37.77 1.64 20.45
N ILE A 483 -36.49 1.32 20.30
CA ILE A 483 -35.48 1.35 21.34
C ILE A 483 -34.54 2.52 21.03
N LYS A 484 -34.48 3.47 21.95
CA LYS A 484 -33.57 4.61 21.83
C LYS A 484 -32.16 4.18 22.15
N VAL A 485 -31.22 4.73 21.40
CA VAL A 485 -29.79 4.52 21.57
C VAL A 485 -29.16 5.88 21.82
N GLU A 486 -28.47 6.02 22.95
CA GLU A 486 -27.76 7.23 23.35
C GLU A 486 -26.42 6.84 23.95
N ASP A 487 -25.33 7.32 23.35
CA ASP A 487 -23.95 7.13 23.80
C ASP A 487 -23.52 5.68 24.06
N VAL A 488 -24.06 4.74 23.29
CA VAL A 488 -23.77 3.31 23.44
C VAL A 488 -22.41 2.95 22.86
N LEU A 489 -21.60 2.21 23.60
CA LEU A 489 -20.24 1.88 23.20
C LEU A 489 -20.19 0.96 21.98
N GLY A 490 -19.16 1.17 21.17
CA GLY A 490 -18.83 0.34 20.04
C GLY A 490 -17.33 0.37 19.73
N PHE A 491 -16.91 -0.63 18.97
CA PHE A 491 -15.57 -0.78 18.45
C PHE A 491 -15.62 -0.97 16.95
N GLY A 492 -14.64 -0.46 16.22
CA GLY A 492 -14.46 -0.82 14.82
C GLY A 492 -13.01 -1.03 14.42
N GLU A 493 -12.80 -1.97 13.51
CA GLU A 493 -11.54 -2.17 12.80
C GLU A 493 -11.75 -1.93 11.31
N PHE A 494 -10.79 -1.25 10.69
CA PHE A 494 -10.93 -0.75 9.33
C PHE A 494 -9.64 -0.89 8.57
N HIS A 495 -9.75 -1.40 7.34
CA HIS A 495 -8.76 -1.18 6.31
C HIS A 495 -9.40 -0.38 5.18
N ARG A 496 -8.97 0.87 5.01
CA ARG A 496 -9.62 1.84 4.12
C ARG A 496 -8.73 2.20 2.97
N TYR A 497 -9.32 2.47 1.82
CA TYR A 497 -8.64 2.95 0.63
C TYR A 497 -9.21 4.30 0.19
N ARG A 498 -8.31 5.22 -0.16
CA ARG A 498 -8.62 6.52 -0.76
C ARG A 498 -7.73 6.72 -1.99
N GLY A 499 -8.32 6.74 -3.17
CA GLY A 499 -7.61 6.90 -4.43
C GLY A 499 -8.56 6.98 -5.62
N LYS A 500 -7.99 6.90 -6.82
CA LYS A 500 -8.70 7.09 -8.10
C LYS A 500 -9.87 6.13 -8.29
N TYR A 501 -9.78 4.94 -7.72
CA TYR A 501 -10.74 3.85 -7.89
C TYR A 501 -11.67 3.67 -6.69
N MET A 502 -11.73 4.65 -5.78
CA MET A 502 -12.72 4.60 -4.70
C MET A 502 -14.08 4.32 -5.31
N SER A 503 -14.79 3.33 -4.76
CA SER A 503 -16.17 3.12 -5.13
C SER A 503 -16.96 4.35 -4.71
N ASN A 504 -17.16 5.29 -5.64
CA ASN A 504 -18.24 6.26 -5.56
C ASN A 504 -19.54 5.46 -5.71
N SER A 505 -19.97 4.77 -4.65
CA SER A 505 -21.31 4.17 -4.68
C SER A 505 -22.31 5.27 -4.33
N PRO A 506 -23.25 5.59 -5.24
CA PRO A 506 -24.20 6.68 -5.11
C PRO A 506 -25.46 6.18 -4.39
N HIS A 507 -25.64 6.45 -3.09
CA HIS A 507 -26.93 6.26 -2.41
C HIS A 507 -27.30 7.51 -1.58
N SER A 508 -27.95 8.45 -2.26
CA SER A 508 -29.07 9.33 -1.86
C SER A 508 -29.15 9.90 -0.42
N ILE A 509 -28.76 11.18 -0.20
CA ILE A 509 -29.51 12.47 -0.05
C ILE A 509 -29.95 12.81 1.42
N PRO A 510 -30.45 14.04 1.71
CA PRO A 510 -29.86 15.11 2.53
C PRO A 510 -30.40 15.17 3.97
N ARG A 511 -29.99 16.15 4.78
CA ARG A 511 -30.76 16.64 5.94
C ARG A 511 -31.23 18.07 5.67
N GLU A 512 -32.47 18.35 6.08
CA GLU A 512 -33.22 19.60 5.85
C GLU A 512 -32.79 20.78 6.76
N ASP A 513 -31.74 20.63 7.58
CA ASP A 513 -31.57 21.50 8.76
C ASP A 513 -30.19 22.17 8.92
N GLU A 514 -29.31 22.22 7.92
CA GLU A 514 -28.00 22.92 8.06
C GLU A 514 -27.85 24.12 7.10
N PRO A 515 -27.39 25.29 7.58
CA PRO A 515 -27.37 26.54 6.83
C PRO A 515 -26.42 26.48 5.63
N LEU A 516 -26.92 26.96 4.48
CA LEU A 516 -26.20 27.07 3.22
C LEU A 516 -25.02 28.05 3.30
N SER A 517 -23.84 27.59 3.71
CA SER A 517 -22.59 28.28 3.39
C SER A 517 -21.38 27.38 3.64
N SER A 518 -21.12 26.45 2.71
CA SER A 518 -19.78 26.05 2.24
C SER A 518 -19.83 24.68 1.57
N THR A 519 -20.43 24.59 0.38
CA THR A 519 -20.12 23.46 -0.48
C THR A 519 -18.60 23.46 -0.74
N PRO A 520 -17.87 22.36 -0.46
CA PRO A 520 -16.43 22.31 -0.66
C PRO A 520 -16.09 22.58 -2.13
N LEU A 521 -15.03 23.36 -2.35
CA LEU A 521 -14.52 23.62 -3.69
C LEU A 521 -13.97 22.32 -4.28
N PHE A 522 -14.28 22.07 -5.55
CA PHE A 522 -13.74 20.95 -6.29
C PHE A 522 -12.98 21.45 -7.52
N LEU A 523 -11.91 20.75 -7.88
CA LEU A 523 -11.06 21.06 -9.03
C LEU A 523 -11.25 19.97 -10.07
N LYS A 524 -11.55 20.33 -11.31
CA LYS A 524 -11.76 19.40 -12.42
C LYS A 524 -11.24 19.94 -13.74
N THR A 525 -11.00 19.03 -14.67
CA THR A 525 -10.72 19.32 -16.07
C THR A 525 -11.95 19.01 -16.91
N GLY A 526 -12.18 19.82 -17.95
CA GLY A 526 -13.28 19.61 -18.87
C GLY A 526 -13.17 20.44 -20.13
N THR A 527 -14.13 20.24 -21.02
CA THR A 527 -14.27 20.96 -22.28
C THR A 527 -15.50 21.85 -22.21
N VAL A 528 -15.33 23.13 -22.50
CA VAL A 528 -16.44 24.06 -22.67
C VAL A 528 -17.22 23.67 -23.93
N ARG A 529 -18.55 23.55 -23.80
CA ARG A 529 -19.45 23.15 -24.88
C ARG A 529 -20.61 24.11 -25.02
N TYR A 530 -20.93 24.51 -26.24
CA TYR A 530 -22.17 25.20 -26.55
C TYR A 530 -23.33 24.19 -26.65
N ILE A 531 -24.40 24.44 -25.89
CA ILE A 531 -25.57 23.58 -25.79
C ILE A 531 -26.77 24.34 -26.35
N SER A 532 -27.35 23.83 -27.43
CA SER A 532 -28.46 24.46 -28.16
C SER A 532 -29.85 24.16 -27.55
N LEU A 533 -29.99 24.30 -26.23
CA LEU A 533 -31.27 24.15 -25.50
C LEU A 533 -31.73 25.52 -24.99
N GLU A 534 -33.03 25.80 -25.05
CA GLU A 534 -33.70 27.01 -24.50
C GLU A 534 -32.99 28.35 -24.76
N GLY A 535 -32.62 28.63 -26.01
CA GLY A 535 -31.93 29.88 -26.39
C GLY A 535 -30.40 29.82 -26.36
N GLY A 536 -29.83 28.70 -25.91
CA GLY A 536 -28.42 28.36 -26.08
C GLY A 536 -27.52 28.88 -24.96
N PHE A 537 -26.67 28.02 -24.41
CA PHE A 537 -25.75 28.37 -23.31
C PHE A 537 -24.44 27.57 -23.38
N TYR A 538 -23.42 28.01 -22.63
CA TYR A 538 -22.14 27.30 -22.52
C TYR A 538 -22.08 26.48 -21.23
N GLY A 539 -21.89 25.17 -21.39
CA GLY A 539 -21.65 24.21 -20.31
C GLY A 539 -20.21 23.74 -20.27
N ILE A 540 -19.80 23.07 -19.20
CA ILE A 540 -18.51 22.34 -19.14
C ILE A 540 -18.80 20.85 -19.02
N VAL A 541 -18.28 20.06 -19.95
CA VAL A 541 -18.34 18.59 -19.90
C VAL A 541 -16.97 18.07 -19.50
N THR A 542 -16.88 17.37 -18.37
CA THR A 542 -15.60 16.83 -17.90
C THR A 542 -15.15 15.64 -18.72
N ASP A 543 -13.88 15.28 -18.61
CA ASP A 543 -13.31 14.11 -19.30
C ASP A 543 -13.99 12.78 -18.86
N THR A 544 -14.64 12.78 -17.69
CA THR A 544 -15.45 11.69 -17.14
C THR A 544 -16.92 11.72 -17.57
N GLY A 545 -17.32 12.68 -18.40
CA GLY A 545 -18.68 12.82 -18.94
C GLY A 545 -19.67 13.53 -18.02
N GLU A 546 -19.22 14.10 -16.90
CA GLU A 546 -20.07 14.90 -16.01
C GLU A 546 -20.34 16.26 -16.66
N LYS A 547 -21.58 16.74 -16.51
CA LYS A 547 -22.03 17.99 -17.11
C LYS A 547 -22.18 19.04 -16.02
N TYR A 548 -21.55 20.19 -16.20
CA TYR A 548 -21.63 21.32 -15.30
C TYR A 548 -22.16 22.54 -16.03
N LEU A 549 -23.05 23.28 -15.37
CA LEU A 549 -23.64 24.51 -15.85
C LEU A 549 -23.00 25.68 -15.09
N PRO A 550 -21.98 26.34 -15.65
CA PRO A 550 -21.33 27.46 -15.00
C PRO A 550 -22.20 28.72 -15.03
N LEU A 551 -22.56 29.21 -13.84
CA LEU A 551 -23.40 30.40 -13.68
C LEU A 551 -22.64 31.71 -13.95
N ASN A 552 -21.30 31.68 -13.89
CA ASN A 552 -20.41 32.82 -14.04
C ASN A 552 -19.24 32.53 -15.00
N LEU A 553 -19.45 31.75 -16.07
CA LEU A 553 -18.38 31.48 -17.05
C LEU A 553 -17.91 32.79 -17.72
N PRO A 554 -16.64 33.18 -17.56
CA PRO A 554 -16.13 34.41 -18.16
C PRO A 554 -16.17 34.34 -19.69
N GLU A 555 -16.39 35.48 -20.33
CA GLU A 555 -16.64 35.56 -21.78
C GLU A 555 -15.47 35.02 -22.62
N GLU A 556 -14.24 35.25 -22.20
CA GLU A 556 -13.01 34.73 -22.81
C GLU A 556 -12.86 33.20 -22.79
N TYR A 557 -13.71 32.49 -22.02
CA TYR A 557 -13.80 31.04 -21.95
C TYR A 557 -15.04 30.48 -22.65
N ARG A 558 -15.92 31.32 -23.21
CA ARG A 558 -17.13 30.89 -23.96
C ARG A 558 -16.79 30.51 -25.40
N VAL A 559 -15.91 29.53 -25.54
CA VAL A 559 -15.46 29.01 -26.82
C VAL A 559 -15.76 27.51 -26.84
N ASP A 560 -16.59 27.06 -27.79
CA ASP A 560 -16.88 25.64 -27.93
C ASP A 560 -15.59 24.86 -28.23
N GLY A 561 -15.36 23.77 -27.49
CA GLY A 561 -14.16 22.95 -27.61
C GLY A 561 -12.98 23.39 -26.75
N LEU A 562 -13.08 24.48 -25.98
CA LEU A 562 -11.97 24.95 -25.13
C LEU A 562 -11.75 24.02 -23.93
N ARG A 563 -10.53 23.47 -23.78
CA ARG A 563 -10.12 22.69 -22.61
C ARG A 563 -9.72 23.60 -21.45
N VAL A 564 -10.31 23.33 -20.30
CA VAL A 564 -10.18 24.15 -19.10
C VAL A 564 -9.95 23.28 -17.88
N GLU A 565 -9.15 23.79 -16.96
CA GLU A 565 -9.16 23.34 -15.58
C GLU A 565 -9.88 24.41 -14.76
N PHE A 566 -10.85 23.99 -13.97
CA PHE A 566 -11.69 24.90 -13.22
C PHE A 566 -11.86 24.39 -11.79
N LYS A 567 -11.72 25.31 -10.85
CA LYS A 567 -12.06 25.16 -9.44
C LYS A 567 -13.41 25.80 -9.23
N ALA A 568 -14.38 25.03 -8.78
CA ALA A 568 -15.75 25.51 -8.67
C ALA A 568 -16.45 25.01 -7.41
N ARG A 569 -17.56 25.66 -7.10
CA ARG A 569 -18.49 25.28 -6.05
C ARG A 569 -19.81 24.86 -6.68
N ILE A 570 -20.40 23.76 -6.22
CA ILE A 570 -21.78 23.42 -6.64
C ILE A 570 -22.75 24.38 -5.96
N ARG A 571 -23.58 25.04 -6.78
CA ARG A 571 -24.66 25.93 -6.35
C ARG A 571 -25.96 25.13 -6.33
N ARG A 572 -26.26 24.53 -5.18
CA ARG A 572 -27.49 23.74 -4.96
C ARG A 572 -28.72 24.62 -4.67
N ASP A 573 -28.48 25.91 -4.46
CA ASP A 573 -29.45 26.97 -4.15
C ASP A 573 -30.05 27.65 -5.39
N VAL A 574 -29.53 27.33 -6.59
CA VAL A 574 -29.98 27.96 -7.83
C VAL A 574 -30.77 26.95 -8.64
N VAL A 575 -32.03 27.29 -8.93
CA VAL A 575 -32.87 26.59 -9.90
C VAL A 575 -32.60 27.19 -11.27
N THR A 576 -32.17 26.37 -12.22
CA THR A 576 -31.87 26.80 -13.59
C THR A 576 -33.00 26.37 -14.52
N ILE A 577 -33.36 27.22 -15.49
CA ILE A 577 -34.32 26.87 -16.55
C ILE A 577 -33.76 25.74 -17.42
N TYR A 578 -32.45 25.78 -17.65
CA TYR A 578 -31.71 24.75 -18.38
C TYR A 578 -31.73 23.44 -17.58
N MET A 579 -32.52 22.45 -18.02
CA MET A 579 -32.56 21.08 -17.48
C MET A 579 -31.29 20.28 -17.82
N TRP A 580 -30.12 20.89 -17.74
CA TRP A 580 -28.85 20.34 -18.22
C TRP A 580 -27.69 20.79 -17.31
N GLY A 581 -26.91 19.80 -16.86
CA GLY A 581 -25.72 20.02 -16.04
C GLY A 581 -26.00 20.39 -14.59
N ILE A 582 -24.98 20.26 -13.74
CA ILE A 582 -25.03 20.66 -12.33
C ILE A 582 -24.64 22.15 -12.25
N PRO A 583 -25.46 23.04 -11.66
CA PRO A 583 -25.12 24.45 -11.52
C PRO A 583 -23.89 24.66 -10.66
N ILE A 584 -22.92 25.43 -11.17
CA ILE A 584 -21.66 25.71 -10.49
C ILE A 584 -21.30 27.19 -10.56
N GLU A 585 -20.60 27.64 -9.53
CA GLU A 585 -19.90 28.92 -9.52
C GLU A 585 -18.40 28.64 -9.63
N ILE A 586 -17.80 29.13 -10.71
CA ILE A 586 -16.38 29.03 -10.98
C ILE A 586 -15.66 30.04 -10.08
N ILE A 587 -14.70 29.55 -9.30
CA ILE A 587 -13.84 30.36 -8.43
C ILE A 587 -12.53 30.67 -9.14
N GLU A 588 -11.94 29.68 -9.81
CA GLU A 588 -10.75 29.85 -10.64
C GLU A 588 -10.94 29.02 -11.91
N ILE A 589 -10.55 29.54 -13.07
CA ILE A 589 -10.52 28.81 -14.33
C ILE A 589 -9.28 29.20 -15.11
N ARG A 590 -8.61 28.21 -15.69
CA ARG A 590 -7.47 28.42 -16.55
C ARG A 590 -7.59 27.59 -17.82
N ARG A 591 -7.07 28.13 -18.91
CA ARG A 591 -6.91 27.37 -20.15
C ARG A 591 -5.89 26.27 -19.88
N LEU A 592 -6.27 25.04 -20.14
CA LEU A 592 -5.27 24.00 -20.29
C LEU A 592 -4.75 24.15 -21.71
N VAL A 593 -3.52 24.66 -21.84
CA VAL A 593 -2.80 24.61 -23.11
C VAL A 593 -2.82 23.14 -23.53
N SER A 594 -3.52 22.89 -24.62
CA SER A 594 -4.01 21.58 -25.00
C SER A 594 -2.87 20.59 -25.17
N THR A 595 -3.05 19.40 -24.62
CA THR A 595 -2.62 18.14 -25.25
C THR A 595 -2.90 18.26 -26.75
N ILE A 596 -1.84 18.20 -27.56
CA ILE A 596 -1.84 18.46 -29.00
C ILE A 596 -3.09 17.85 -29.65
N PRO A 597 -3.91 18.60 -30.43
CA PRO A 597 -5.10 18.06 -31.08
C PRO A 597 -4.76 16.76 -31.82
N GLU A 598 -5.65 15.77 -31.76
CA GLU A 598 -5.30 14.42 -32.20
C GLU A 598 -4.97 14.33 -33.71
N GLU A 599 -5.46 15.28 -34.50
CA GLU A 599 -5.03 15.49 -35.90
C GLU A 599 -3.58 15.98 -35.99
N VAL A 600 -3.17 16.94 -35.17
CA VAL A 600 -1.78 17.44 -35.12
C VAL A 600 -0.83 16.36 -34.56
N ARG A 601 -1.30 15.56 -33.59
CA ARG A 601 -0.55 14.41 -33.08
C ARG A 601 -0.39 13.34 -34.14
N ARG A 602 -1.45 13.05 -34.91
CA ARG A 602 -1.44 12.08 -36.00
C ARG A 602 -0.55 12.56 -37.16
N GLU A 603 -0.63 13.84 -37.53
CA GLU A 603 0.26 14.47 -38.51
C GLU A 603 1.73 14.45 -38.07
N ALA A 604 2.02 14.64 -36.77
CA ALA A 604 3.38 14.49 -36.24
C ALA A 604 3.88 13.05 -36.25
N LEU A 605 3.01 12.08 -35.94
CA LEU A 605 3.33 10.64 -36.00
C LEU A 605 3.52 10.15 -37.44
N ASP A 606 2.69 10.62 -38.37
CA ASP A 606 2.78 10.32 -39.80
C ASP A 606 4.08 10.89 -40.37
N ARG A 607 4.43 12.15 -40.03
CA ARG A 607 5.74 12.76 -40.41
C ARG A 607 6.94 11.99 -39.86
N LEU A 608 6.90 11.54 -38.61
CA LEU A 608 7.97 10.70 -38.03
C LEU A 608 8.05 9.32 -38.69
N ALA A 609 6.92 8.74 -39.09
CA ALA A 609 6.87 7.46 -39.79
C ALA A 609 7.41 7.56 -41.23
N GLU A 610 7.39 8.74 -41.83
CA GLU A 610 7.89 9.01 -43.18
C GLU A 610 9.38 9.36 -43.26
N VAL A 611 10.08 9.50 -42.13
CA VAL A 611 11.53 9.75 -42.08
C VAL A 611 12.29 8.58 -42.76
N LYS A 612 12.98 8.88 -43.86
CA LYS A 612 13.79 7.91 -44.62
C LYS A 612 15.28 8.16 -44.47
N VAL A 613 15.69 9.43 -44.38
CA VAL A 613 17.09 9.83 -44.29
C VAL A 613 17.30 10.66 -43.03
N ALA A 614 18.00 10.07 -42.06
CA ALA A 614 18.48 10.76 -40.87
C ALA A 614 19.99 11.03 -40.99
N ILE A 615 20.40 12.27 -40.75
CA ILE A 615 21.81 12.67 -40.79
C ILE A 615 22.27 13.15 -39.41
N HIS A 616 23.56 12.95 -39.12
CA HIS A 616 24.22 13.54 -37.97
C HIS A 616 24.92 14.83 -38.41
N TYR A 617 24.38 15.97 -37.99
CA TYR A 617 24.97 17.28 -38.28
C TYR A 617 25.01 18.09 -36.98
N ARG A 618 26.21 18.16 -36.38
CA ARG A 618 26.41 18.75 -35.06
C ARG A 618 26.58 20.26 -35.20
N TYR A 619 25.65 21.04 -34.63
CA TYR A 619 25.55 22.52 -34.66
C TYR A 619 25.15 23.14 -36.00
N ILE A 620 23.93 23.66 -36.10
CA ILE A 620 23.45 24.38 -37.30
C ILE A 620 23.88 25.86 -37.35
N THR A 621 24.59 26.34 -36.34
CA THR A 621 24.93 27.75 -36.15
C THR A 621 26.43 28.04 -36.17
N ASP A 622 27.28 27.01 -36.12
CA ASP A 622 28.73 27.13 -35.96
C ASP A 622 29.46 27.51 -37.26
N GLY A 623 28.70 27.80 -38.31
CA GLY A 623 29.21 27.98 -39.67
C GLY A 623 30.34 29.01 -39.78
N LYS A 624 30.34 30.07 -38.96
CA LYS A 624 31.44 31.06 -38.93
C LYS A 624 32.79 30.45 -38.54
N VAL A 625 32.83 29.38 -37.74
CA VAL A 625 34.06 28.68 -37.32
C VAL A 625 34.73 27.98 -38.50
N ILE A 626 33.93 27.48 -39.44
CA ILE A 626 34.37 26.67 -40.58
C ILE A 626 34.10 27.35 -41.93
N ASN A 627 33.83 28.65 -41.91
CA ASN A 627 33.49 29.48 -43.07
C ASN A 627 32.35 28.89 -43.93
N ARG A 628 31.25 28.50 -43.28
CA ARG A 628 30.04 27.92 -43.86
C ARG A 628 28.85 28.81 -43.53
N THR A 629 28.04 29.17 -44.52
CA THR A 629 26.84 29.97 -44.30
C THR A 629 25.64 29.08 -43.94
N ILE A 630 24.56 29.66 -43.43
CA ILE A 630 23.31 28.92 -43.21
C ILE A 630 22.73 28.36 -44.51
N ASP A 631 22.94 29.05 -45.63
CA ASP A 631 22.50 28.60 -46.96
C ASP A 631 23.28 27.37 -47.43
N ASP A 632 24.57 27.27 -47.07
CA ASP A 632 25.36 26.06 -47.29
C ASP A 632 24.85 24.89 -46.44
N VAL A 633 24.43 25.14 -45.19
CA VAL A 633 23.82 24.11 -44.32
C VAL A 633 22.51 23.61 -44.93
N ILE A 634 21.64 24.53 -45.39
CA ILE A 634 20.39 24.20 -46.07
C ILE A 634 20.67 23.41 -47.35
N ARG A 635 21.69 23.80 -48.13
CA ARG A 635 22.11 23.07 -49.33
C ARG A 635 22.53 21.64 -49.00
N ILE A 636 23.32 21.43 -47.94
CA ILE A 636 23.71 20.09 -47.47
C ILE A 636 22.47 19.27 -47.11
N PHE A 637 21.49 19.85 -46.40
CA PHE A 637 20.26 19.15 -46.04
C PHE A 637 19.44 18.76 -47.28
N LYS A 638 19.36 19.64 -48.28
CA LYS A 638 18.71 19.36 -49.57
C LYS A 638 19.43 18.26 -50.37
N GLU A 639 20.75 18.35 -50.51
CA GLU A 639 21.57 17.39 -51.27
C GLU A 639 21.56 16.00 -50.64
N THR A 640 21.61 15.93 -49.30
CA THR A 640 21.49 14.68 -48.55
C THR A 640 20.05 14.16 -48.48
N ARG A 641 19.06 14.98 -48.86
CA ARG A 641 17.62 14.70 -48.71
C ARG A 641 17.25 14.36 -47.26
N ALA A 642 17.80 15.12 -46.31
CA ALA A 642 17.62 14.86 -44.89
C ALA A 642 16.18 15.14 -44.43
N ASP A 643 15.54 14.14 -43.85
CA ASP A 643 14.24 14.25 -43.18
C ASP A 643 14.41 14.53 -41.68
N PHE A 644 15.52 14.07 -41.09
CA PHE A 644 15.83 14.19 -39.66
C PHE A 644 17.30 14.58 -39.42
N VAL A 645 17.54 15.62 -38.63
CA VAL A 645 18.89 16.08 -38.27
C VAL A 645 19.14 15.85 -36.78
N PHE A 646 20.00 14.87 -36.49
CA PHE A 646 20.41 14.55 -35.13
C PHE A 646 21.51 15.48 -34.64
N GLN A 647 21.39 15.95 -33.40
CA GLN A 647 22.31 16.90 -32.74
C GLN A 647 22.49 18.24 -33.47
N ALA A 648 21.44 18.72 -34.14
CA ALA A 648 21.39 20.03 -34.75
C ALA A 648 21.84 21.16 -33.79
N TRP A 649 21.68 20.94 -32.48
CA TRP A 649 22.22 21.82 -31.44
C TRP A 649 22.52 21.03 -30.16
N ILE A 650 23.70 21.24 -29.54
CA ILE A 650 24.06 20.60 -28.27
C ILE A 650 24.98 21.47 -27.39
N THR A 651 24.50 21.94 -26.25
CA THR A 651 25.34 22.75 -25.33
C THR A 651 25.77 21.97 -24.11
N GLN A 652 26.95 22.29 -23.57
CA GLN A 652 27.49 21.71 -22.31
C GLN A 652 27.17 22.53 -21.06
N SER A 653 26.67 23.74 -21.26
CA SER A 653 26.29 24.69 -20.23
C SER A 653 25.20 25.61 -20.77
N PRO A 654 24.53 26.40 -19.92
CA PRO A 654 23.63 27.44 -20.38
C PRO A 654 24.36 28.42 -21.31
N CYS A 655 23.77 28.73 -22.47
CA CYS A 655 24.22 29.81 -23.34
C CYS A 655 23.42 31.09 -23.08
N PRO A 656 23.96 32.28 -23.40
CA PRO A 656 23.23 33.52 -23.28
C PRO A 656 22.05 33.57 -24.26
N ASP A 657 21.04 34.38 -23.94
CA ASP A 657 19.93 34.64 -24.86
C ASP A 657 20.43 35.42 -26.08
N LYS A 658 21.31 36.42 -25.88
CA LYS A 658 22.03 37.15 -26.93
C LYS A 658 23.52 37.32 -26.60
N CYS A 659 24.38 37.37 -27.61
CA CYS A 659 25.81 37.62 -27.38
C CYS A 659 26.10 39.01 -26.77
N SER A 660 25.20 39.97 -26.95
CA SER A 660 25.27 41.30 -26.32
C SER A 660 25.08 41.28 -24.80
N ASP A 661 24.56 40.18 -24.25
CA ASP A 661 24.34 40.03 -22.81
C ASP A 661 25.63 39.68 -22.06
N LEU A 662 26.72 39.43 -22.80
CA LEU A 662 28.05 39.11 -22.27
C LEU A 662 29.00 40.32 -22.32
N PRO A 663 30.03 40.34 -21.47
CA PRO A 663 31.14 41.29 -21.60
C PRO A 663 31.75 41.29 -23.00
N LEU A 664 32.18 42.46 -23.49
CA LEU A 664 32.67 42.67 -24.87
C LEU A 664 33.81 41.71 -25.27
N ASP A 665 34.66 41.34 -24.33
CA ASP A 665 35.79 40.41 -24.49
C ASP A 665 35.36 38.93 -24.58
N GLU A 666 34.15 38.60 -24.12
CA GLU A 666 33.54 37.27 -24.24
C GLU A 666 32.58 37.17 -25.42
N ALA A 667 31.79 38.22 -25.69
CA ALA A 667 30.75 38.26 -26.72
C ALA A 667 31.26 37.78 -28.10
N TRP A 668 32.46 38.20 -28.49
CA TRP A 668 33.10 37.78 -29.75
C TRP A 668 33.25 36.25 -29.88
N LYS A 669 33.56 35.53 -28.80
CA LYS A 669 33.75 34.07 -28.82
C LYS A 669 32.43 33.36 -29.11
N TYR A 670 31.35 33.83 -28.51
CA TYR A 670 30.01 33.28 -28.72
C TYR A 670 29.45 33.68 -30.08
N GLU A 671 29.77 34.88 -30.56
CA GLU A 671 29.40 35.36 -31.90
C GLU A 671 30.09 34.57 -33.02
N MET A 672 31.36 34.21 -32.83
CA MET A 672 32.11 33.36 -33.75
C MET A 672 31.64 31.91 -33.75
N ARG A 673 31.26 31.37 -32.57
CA ARG A 673 30.80 29.98 -32.44
C ARG A 673 29.30 29.81 -32.74
N GLY A 674 28.58 30.91 -32.97
CA GLY A 674 27.12 30.88 -33.15
C GLY A 674 26.40 30.33 -31.91
N TYR A 675 26.88 30.67 -30.72
CA TYR A 675 26.56 29.98 -29.47
C TYR A 675 25.64 30.80 -28.54
N SER A 676 24.54 31.32 -29.09
CA SER A 676 23.45 31.96 -28.35
C SER A 676 22.08 31.41 -28.75
N TYR A 677 21.06 31.58 -27.91
CA TYR A 677 19.70 31.17 -28.27
C TYR A 677 19.11 32.00 -29.42
N GLU A 678 19.56 33.24 -29.60
CA GLU A 678 19.22 34.05 -30.77
C GLU A 678 19.79 33.47 -32.08
N HIS A 679 21.05 33.01 -32.09
CA HIS A 679 21.62 32.33 -33.26
C HIS A 679 20.84 31.07 -33.62
N LEU A 680 20.49 30.25 -32.61
CA LEU A 680 19.68 29.05 -32.81
C LEU A 680 18.31 29.39 -33.41
N LYS A 681 17.62 30.39 -32.85
CA LYS A 681 16.31 30.85 -33.33
C LYS A 681 16.37 31.29 -34.80
N ASN A 682 17.37 32.10 -35.15
CA ASN A 682 17.53 32.64 -36.50
C ASN A 682 17.86 31.53 -37.51
N ALA A 683 18.72 30.57 -37.14
CA ALA A 683 19.05 29.42 -37.98
C ALA A 683 17.82 28.53 -38.23
N ILE A 684 17.03 28.23 -37.19
CA ILE A 684 15.82 27.42 -37.32
C ILE A 684 14.80 28.10 -38.22
N SER A 685 14.57 29.41 -38.07
CA SER A 685 13.63 30.16 -38.93
C SER A 685 13.99 29.98 -40.40
N LYS A 686 15.25 30.25 -40.76
CA LYS A 686 15.73 30.14 -42.15
C LYS A 686 15.66 28.71 -42.68
N ILE A 687 16.02 27.71 -41.86
CA ILE A 687 15.93 26.30 -42.26
C ILE A 687 14.48 25.90 -42.49
N LYS A 688 13.55 26.31 -41.60
CA LYS A 688 12.12 25.98 -41.70
C LYS A 688 11.40 26.72 -42.82
N GLU A 689 11.87 27.90 -43.21
CA GLU A 689 11.37 28.61 -44.40
C GLU A 689 11.62 27.80 -45.68
N GLU A 690 12.79 27.17 -45.80
CA GLU A 690 13.21 26.41 -46.99
C GLU A 690 12.86 24.92 -46.92
N LEU A 691 12.78 24.37 -45.70
CA LEU A 691 12.56 22.96 -45.39
C LEU A 691 11.56 22.84 -44.23
N PRO A 692 10.27 23.13 -44.44
CA PRO A 692 9.27 23.20 -43.37
C PRO A 692 9.11 21.89 -42.61
N ASP A 693 9.26 20.76 -43.31
CA ASP A 693 9.01 19.42 -42.76
C ASP A 693 10.22 18.78 -42.07
N ILE A 694 11.43 19.38 -42.18
CA ILE A 694 12.64 18.79 -41.60
C ILE A 694 12.56 18.69 -40.08
N ILE A 695 12.88 17.53 -39.52
CA ILE A 695 12.85 17.33 -38.07
C ILE A 695 14.23 17.67 -37.49
N LEU A 696 14.27 18.67 -36.61
CA LEU A 696 15.49 19.06 -35.91
C LEU A 696 15.49 18.48 -34.50
N CYS A 697 16.59 17.83 -34.15
CA CYS A 697 16.79 17.19 -32.88
C CYS A 697 18.02 17.78 -32.21
N GLY A 698 17.88 18.22 -30.96
CA GLY A 698 18.97 18.80 -30.18
C GLY A 698 18.87 18.43 -28.72
N GLY A 699 19.89 18.75 -27.96
CA GLY A 699 19.95 18.35 -26.56
C GLY A 699 20.88 19.24 -25.76
N THR A 700 21.11 18.81 -24.53
CA THR A 700 22.10 19.45 -23.67
C THR A 700 22.83 18.41 -22.83
N GLN A 701 24.06 18.76 -22.49
CA GLN A 701 24.98 18.06 -21.63
C GLN A 701 24.97 18.76 -20.27
N ALA A 702 24.78 18.00 -19.19
CA ALA A 702 24.63 18.49 -17.82
C ALA A 702 25.72 17.97 -16.88
N GLU A 703 26.66 17.20 -17.43
CA GLU A 703 27.76 16.54 -16.72
C GLU A 703 28.77 17.50 -16.06
N PHE A 704 28.81 18.76 -16.48
CA PHE A 704 29.75 19.77 -15.96
C PHE A 704 29.14 20.70 -14.89
N LEU A 705 27.86 20.50 -14.54
CA LEU A 705 27.13 21.35 -13.58
C LEU A 705 26.92 20.65 -12.24
N TYR A 706 26.74 21.43 -11.18
CA TYR A 706 26.30 20.87 -9.90
C TYR A 706 24.86 20.34 -10.01
N PRO A 707 24.45 19.34 -9.19
CA PRO A 707 23.15 18.68 -9.32
C PRO A 707 21.95 19.64 -9.41
N GLU A 708 21.90 20.70 -8.59
CA GLU A 708 20.77 21.64 -8.63
C GLU A 708 20.78 22.53 -9.89
N GLU A 709 21.97 22.97 -10.32
CA GLU A 709 22.14 23.75 -11.55
C GLU A 709 21.81 22.91 -12.79
N ALA A 710 22.23 21.65 -12.81
CA ALA A 710 21.90 20.68 -13.85
C ALA A 710 20.39 20.46 -13.96
N LYS A 711 19.70 20.29 -12.81
CA LYS A 711 18.24 20.13 -12.79
C LYS A 711 17.54 21.36 -13.34
N GLU A 712 17.96 22.56 -12.94
CA GLU A 712 17.35 23.80 -13.40
C GLU A 712 17.61 24.05 -14.89
N PHE A 713 18.82 23.78 -15.33
CA PHE A 713 19.18 23.88 -16.73
C PHE A 713 18.35 22.94 -17.62
N LEU A 714 18.14 21.69 -17.19
CA LEU A 714 17.27 20.74 -17.91
C LEU A 714 15.83 21.22 -18.03
N ARG A 715 15.29 21.94 -17.02
CA ARG A 715 13.94 22.52 -17.09
C ARG A 715 13.88 23.64 -18.12
N ARG A 716 14.80 24.59 -18.06
CA ARG A 716 14.89 25.72 -19.00
C ARG A 716 15.11 25.23 -20.44
N ALA A 717 16.00 24.26 -20.65
CA ALA A 717 16.24 23.66 -21.96
C ALA A 717 14.98 22.95 -22.50
N ASN A 718 14.25 22.20 -21.66
CA ASN A 718 13.02 21.57 -22.09
C ASN A 718 11.98 22.59 -22.57
N GLU A 719 11.76 23.68 -21.83
CA GLU A 719 10.80 24.72 -22.21
C GLU A 719 11.19 25.42 -23.53
N LEU A 720 12.46 25.79 -23.67
CA LEU A 720 12.94 26.49 -24.85
C LEU A 720 12.85 25.62 -26.12
N PHE A 721 13.22 24.35 -26.04
CA PHE A 721 13.20 23.45 -27.19
C PHE A 721 11.77 23.14 -27.63
N ILE A 722 10.81 23.11 -26.68
CA ILE A 722 9.38 23.02 -26.98
C ILE A 722 8.92 24.27 -27.76
N GLU A 723 9.25 25.47 -27.26
CA GLU A 723 8.86 26.73 -27.92
C GLU A 723 9.40 26.85 -29.35
N ARG A 724 10.52 26.17 -29.66
CA ARG A 724 11.23 26.26 -30.95
C ARG A 724 10.98 25.07 -31.87
N SER A 725 10.03 24.18 -31.54
CA SER A 725 9.70 22.98 -32.34
C SER A 725 10.91 22.06 -32.59
N ILE A 726 11.80 21.94 -31.60
CA ILE A 726 12.96 21.03 -31.64
C ILE A 726 12.65 19.80 -30.77
N VAL A 727 12.95 18.62 -31.28
CA VAL A 727 12.92 17.40 -30.46
C VAL A 727 14.07 17.45 -29.47
N PHE A 728 13.74 17.66 -28.19
CA PHE A 728 14.72 17.67 -27.10
C PHE A 728 15.12 16.25 -26.71
N VAL A 729 16.42 15.97 -26.76
CA VAL A 729 17.03 14.73 -26.30
C VAL A 729 17.51 14.92 -24.87
N TYR A 730 16.93 14.16 -23.95
CA TYR A 730 17.35 14.18 -22.55
C TYR A 730 18.66 13.38 -22.36
N PRO A 731 19.64 13.94 -21.64
CA PRO A 731 20.87 13.21 -21.32
C PRO A 731 20.58 12.14 -20.25
N VAL A 732 20.58 10.87 -20.65
CA VAL A 732 20.34 9.71 -19.75
C VAL A 732 21.63 8.96 -19.45
N HIS A 733 22.40 8.60 -20.48
CA HIS A 733 23.67 7.88 -20.38
C HIS A 733 24.51 8.16 -21.64
N GLY A 734 25.81 8.38 -21.47
CA GLY A 734 26.76 8.69 -22.55
C GLY A 734 27.35 10.10 -22.46
N GLY A 735 28.32 10.42 -23.33
CA GLY A 735 29.12 11.65 -23.27
C GLY A 735 30.43 11.40 -22.53
N ASP A 736 31.55 11.51 -23.24
CA ASP A 736 32.89 11.50 -22.63
C ASP A 736 33.07 12.83 -21.89
N MET A 737 33.23 12.76 -20.57
CA MET A 737 33.40 13.95 -19.73
C MET A 737 34.83 14.50 -19.83
N GLY A 738 35.76 13.75 -20.46
CA GLY A 738 37.16 14.13 -20.62
C GLY A 738 38.10 13.34 -19.71
N ARG A 739 39.35 13.80 -19.61
CA ARG A 739 40.38 13.15 -18.78
C ARG A 739 40.33 13.64 -17.33
N LEU A 740 40.37 12.70 -16.39
CA LEU A 740 40.37 12.96 -14.95
C LEU A 740 41.55 13.87 -14.55
N GLY A 741 41.25 14.98 -13.87
CA GLY A 741 42.27 15.93 -13.38
C GLY A 741 42.68 17.05 -14.36
N VAL A 742 42.07 17.12 -15.56
CA VAL A 742 42.25 18.24 -16.50
C VAL A 742 40.93 18.98 -16.73
N GLU A 743 39.87 18.26 -17.07
CA GLU A 743 38.55 18.83 -17.41
C GLU A 743 37.42 18.22 -16.55
N VAL A 744 37.66 17.08 -15.90
CA VAL A 744 36.67 16.33 -15.10
C VAL A 744 36.92 16.49 -13.61
N THR A 745 35.93 17.02 -12.90
CA THR A 745 35.91 17.11 -11.43
C THR A 745 35.08 15.99 -10.77
N LYS A 746 34.31 15.23 -11.55
CA LYS A 746 33.37 14.22 -11.05
C LYS A 746 33.25 13.01 -11.98
N LEU A 747 33.30 11.80 -11.43
CA LEU A 747 33.13 10.55 -12.17
C LEU A 747 31.76 9.94 -11.86
N SER A 748 31.17 9.25 -12.83
CA SER A 748 29.99 8.42 -12.56
C SER A 748 30.39 7.23 -11.69
N TYR A 749 29.68 7.04 -10.57
CA TYR A 749 29.95 5.96 -9.60
C TYR A 749 31.39 5.96 -9.08
N ASP A 750 31.98 7.15 -8.96
CA ASP A 750 33.40 7.37 -8.64
C ASP A 750 34.41 6.61 -9.52
N ARG A 751 33.98 6.11 -10.71
CA ARG A 751 34.77 5.14 -11.49
C ARG A 751 34.85 5.44 -12.98
N PHE A 752 33.80 5.99 -13.57
CA PHE A 752 33.68 6.11 -15.02
C PHE A 752 33.67 7.57 -15.47
N ASN A 753 34.41 7.87 -16.54
CA ASN A 753 34.52 9.20 -17.13
C ASN A 753 33.47 9.46 -18.23
N TRP A 754 32.41 8.65 -18.29
CA TRP A 754 31.21 8.95 -19.06
C TRP A 754 30.05 9.31 -18.14
N TYR A 755 29.15 10.17 -18.61
CA TYR A 755 28.01 10.60 -17.82
C TYR A 755 26.93 9.52 -17.72
N ASP A 756 26.37 9.36 -16.52
CA ASP A 756 25.21 8.51 -16.25
C ASP A 756 24.28 9.21 -15.26
N SER A 757 23.05 9.50 -15.71
CA SER A 757 22.06 10.23 -14.90
C SER A 757 21.62 9.50 -13.62
N LEU A 758 21.81 8.17 -13.56
CA LEU A 758 21.55 7.34 -12.37
C LEU A 758 22.68 7.40 -11.35
N ALA A 759 23.85 7.90 -11.74
CA ALA A 759 24.96 8.00 -10.82
C ALA A 759 24.64 9.05 -9.73
N PRO A 760 24.88 8.72 -8.44
CA PRO A 760 24.52 9.58 -7.31
C PRO A 760 25.19 10.96 -7.37
N GLU A 761 26.26 11.08 -8.15
CA GLU A 761 27.00 12.30 -8.42
C GLU A 761 26.18 13.34 -9.20
N PHE A 762 25.27 12.92 -10.08
CA PHE A 762 24.53 13.87 -10.95
C PHE A 762 23.10 14.11 -10.47
N GLN A 763 22.40 13.08 -9.96
CA GLN A 763 21.02 13.16 -9.45
C GLN A 763 19.99 13.78 -10.43
N THR A 764 20.25 13.68 -11.73
CA THR A 764 19.43 14.28 -12.78
C THR A 764 18.34 13.34 -13.30
N TYR A 765 18.47 12.02 -13.08
CA TYR A 765 17.50 11.03 -13.59
C TYR A 765 16.06 11.30 -13.15
N GLY A 766 15.85 11.72 -11.90
CA GLY A 766 14.51 12.07 -11.40
C GLY A 766 13.86 13.21 -12.19
N THR A 767 14.64 14.26 -12.47
CA THR A 767 14.20 15.42 -13.27
C THR A 767 13.99 15.07 -14.73
N VAL A 768 14.87 14.24 -15.32
CA VAL A 768 14.68 13.71 -16.69
C VAL A 768 13.36 12.93 -16.78
N VAL A 769 13.08 12.06 -15.80
CA VAL A 769 11.82 11.30 -15.75
C VAL A 769 10.61 12.22 -15.56
N GLU A 770 10.73 13.26 -14.72
CA GLU A 770 9.67 14.25 -14.52
C GLU A 770 9.35 14.99 -15.83
N LEU A 771 10.37 15.54 -16.49
CA LEU A 771 10.23 16.32 -17.73
C LEU A 771 9.77 15.46 -18.90
N ALA A 772 10.29 14.24 -19.04
CA ALA A 772 9.86 13.30 -20.06
C ALA A 772 8.38 12.91 -19.88
N LYS A 773 7.92 12.68 -18.64
CA LYS A 773 6.52 12.36 -18.36
C LYS A 773 5.57 13.55 -18.57
N LYS A 774 6.04 14.78 -18.36
CA LYS A 774 5.28 16.00 -18.68
C LYS A 774 5.01 16.14 -20.18
N ARG A 775 5.74 15.43 -21.05
CA ARG A 775 5.49 15.36 -22.50
C ARG A 775 4.47 14.30 -22.92
N ASP A 776 4.09 13.40 -22.01
CA ASP A 776 3.18 12.26 -22.25
C ASP A 776 1.71 12.60 -21.95
N VAL A 777 1.39 13.90 -21.81
CA VAL A 777 0.03 14.43 -21.57
C VAL A 777 -0.43 15.18 -22.80
#